data_AF-A0A1Q7ZZR7-F1
#
_entry.id   AF-A0A1Q7ZZR7-F1
#
_cell.length_a   1.000
_cell.length_b   1.000
_cell.length_c   1.000
_cell.angle_alpha   90.00
_cell.angle_beta   90.00
_cell.angle_gamma   90.00
#
_symmetry.space_group_name_H-M   'P 1'
#
loop_
_entity.id
_entity.type
_entity.pdbx_description
1 polymer ?
#
loop_
_entity_poly.entity_id
_entity_poly.type
_entity_poly.pdbx_seq_one_letter_code
_entity_poly.pdbx_strand_id
1 'polypeptide(L)'
;MAGEDPAHLTGASQAPGHGFRGIAWSVLLNAVLIGAFVIGAIPIVAIARGFLDLVQQSEIQSGADWIAYGFAFAGLFLGAIFFAYAVKYYLSTAMVLLTTLVGTPRNGNGAGKANGNGLNRINGNGNGYHLDLGYQPFVSIHVAAYNEKRVIERLLTALSQLDYPEYEVVVVDDSTDESIQILQRWVNRPRFKILHRTSRAGYKGGALREALKVMDPRTEYVVVFDADSVPFPDSIERLLPLFYRVSDGASSKRFEAAFGRTEPPSEPGQVKRRPEVAAVQSYQWHVLNKSESWLTEAVRAEYAGSYMIERPFQDAIGSLKMIAGTAYMIRADVLRQVGWGTSITEDWELTLKLYTRGYKVIYTPWAETPAECVSTFSRLARQRMRWAEGHTHNVRKWFLPIMTSPLVTPIEKLEFLYDASYYLQAGLFVIGSLSWLISEVIFQTHVPGWTALLGWSLLFSNIFALPLMNLGGLILEEAPARDVQGVFGALVLSFALVPFQGWAAFKGLISRDEGPWFRTPKTGRVTDEVRHLRRLYMLGRWLRGRRGAPRWTSATTPIAKPSPFRATPHKRWVGWFVIGSLVLLFGGLVAASMRAPTVSAAGNPLYLHGTGTAPGCVASTVDQAVGTRATACQVQSGGGSTTWSFSGIPAQTVAAGVWTFTMNWTGGTGATSDTVAIAAGVSATASCAGFLATVPNVGSTWTTTYGANGVNPTSPFTVSTSASQLAMVIPPGGSLCIQVTLMHNTGGKPSMVYDGTAGVGDTNVVPPSIVVPESLLGLVGLVVVVPLLVRRLVRRPR
;
A
#
# COMPACT_ATOMS: atom_id res chain seq x y z
N MET A 1 -71.39 -16.54 -22.89
CA MET A 1 -70.33 -16.37 -23.89
C MET A 1 -69.19 -15.61 -23.21
N ALA A 2 -68.14 -16.36 -22.88
CA ALA A 2 -66.95 -15.92 -22.16
C ALA A 2 -65.73 -16.26 -23.03
N GLY A 3 -64.64 -15.50 -22.86
CA GLY A 3 -63.33 -15.67 -23.50
C GLY A 3 -62.78 -14.29 -23.90
N GLU A 4 -61.55 -13.88 -23.62
CA GLU A 4 -60.33 -14.66 -23.31
C GLU A 4 -59.41 -13.95 -22.31
N ASP A 5 -58.67 -14.77 -21.59
CA ASP A 5 -57.81 -14.54 -20.43
C ASP A 5 -56.33 -14.57 -20.88
N PRO A 6 -55.44 -13.65 -20.49
CA PRO A 6 -54.03 -13.72 -20.84
C PRO A 6 -53.25 -14.52 -19.79
N ALA A 7 -53.25 -15.84 -19.93
CA ALA A 7 -52.35 -16.73 -19.20
C ALA A 7 -51.31 -17.37 -20.12
N HIS A 8 -50.11 -17.57 -19.57
CA HIS A 8 -49.01 -18.43 -20.06
C HIS A 8 -48.00 -17.83 -21.05
N LEU A 9 -46.96 -17.20 -20.50
CA LEU A 9 -45.62 -17.22 -21.11
C LEU A 9 -45.09 -18.65 -21.06
N THR A 10 -45.08 -19.30 -22.22
CA THR A 10 -44.55 -20.64 -22.47
C THR A 10 -43.03 -20.69 -22.24
N GLY A 11 -42.58 -21.82 -21.69
CA GLY A 11 -41.20 -22.06 -21.30
C GLY A 11 -40.23 -22.10 -22.48
N ALA A 12 -39.07 -21.46 -22.30
CA ALA A 12 -37.89 -21.69 -23.11
C ALA A 12 -36.97 -22.70 -22.39
N SER A 13 -36.49 -23.66 -23.16
CA SER A 13 -35.75 -24.85 -22.75
C SER A 13 -34.56 -24.58 -21.81
N GLN A 14 -34.46 -25.38 -20.75
CA GLN A 14 -33.24 -25.52 -19.97
C GLN A 14 -32.16 -26.18 -20.84
N ALA A 15 -31.14 -25.42 -21.25
CA ALA A 15 -29.90 -25.97 -21.76
C ALA A 15 -28.98 -26.33 -20.57
N PRO A 16 -28.62 -27.60 -20.36
CA PRO A 16 -27.73 -28.00 -19.27
C PRO A 16 -26.28 -27.76 -19.71
N GLY A 17 -25.62 -26.71 -19.20
CA GLY A 17 -24.21 -26.46 -19.54
C GLY A 17 -23.45 -25.43 -18.72
N HIS A 18 -24.08 -24.70 -17.79
CA HIS A 18 -23.44 -23.55 -17.12
C HIS A 18 -23.07 -23.74 -15.63
N GLY A 19 -23.40 -24.88 -15.01
CA GLY A 19 -23.14 -25.11 -13.58
C GLY A 19 -21.67 -25.34 -13.22
N PHE A 20 -20.94 -26.11 -14.03
CA PHE A 20 -19.59 -26.59 -13.65
C PHE A 20 -18.51 -25.49 -13.74
N ARG A 21 -18.62 -24.58 -14.72
CA ARG A 21 -17.69 -23.44 -14.88
C ARG A 21 -17.84 -22.39 -13.79
N GLY A 22 -19.04 -22.18 -13.25
CA GLY A 22 -19.28 -21.23 -12.16
C GLY A 22 -18.67 -21.70 -10.83
N ILE A 23 -18.71 -23.01 -10.55
CA ILE A 23 -18.19 -23.61 -9.33
C ILE A 23 -16.65 -23.72 -9.38
N ALA A 24 -16.08 -24.21 -10.48
CA ALA A 24 -14.62 -24.28 -10.63
C ALA A 24 -13.97 -22.88 -10.55
N TRP A 25 -14.68 -21.85 -11.01
CA TRP A 25 -14.19 -20.48 -10.99
C TRP A 25 -14.37 -19.78 -9.63
N SER A 26 -15.46 -20.03 -8.90
CA SER A 26 -15.58 -19.53 -7.52
C SER A 26 -14.49 -20.13 -6.62
N VAL A 27 -14.11 -21.39 -6.87
CA VAL A 27 -12.98 -22.05 -6.22
C VAL A 27 -11.65 -21.37 -6.59
N LEU A 28 -11.41 -21.05 -7.87
CA LEU A 28 -10.18 -20.35 -8.29
C LEU A 28 -10.08 -18.93 -7.72
N LEU A 29 -11.18 -18.16 -7.73
CA LEU A 29 -11.21 -16.80 -7.15
C LEU A 29 -11.00 -16.85 -5.64
N ASN A 30 -11.65 -17.77 -4.94
CA ASN A 30 -11.40 -18.00 -3.52
C ASN A 30 -9.95 -18.43 -3.30
N ALA A 31 -9.36 -19.26 -4.16
CA ALA A 31 -7.96 -19.65 -4.05
C ALA A 31 -6.98 -18.49 -4.28
N VAL A 32 -7.28 -17.55 -5.20
CA VAL A 32 -6.47 -16.33 -5.39
C VAL A 32 -6.63 -15.35 -4.24
N LEU A 33 -7.84 -15.18 -3.71
CA LEU A 33 -8.09 -14.33 -2.53
C LEU A 33 -7.46 -14.94 -1.27
N ILE A 34 -7.55 -16.26 -1.09
CA ILE A 34 -6.85 -17.02 -0.04
C ILE A 34 -5.35 -16.92 -0.25
N GLY A 35 -4.84 -17.05 -1.48
CA GLY A 35 -3.42 -16.90 -1.81
C GLY A 35 -2.91 -15.50 -1.49
N ALA A 36 -3.63 -14.44 -1.88
CA ALA A 36 -3.30 -13.06 -1.54
C ALA A 36 -3.40 -12.81 -0.02
N PHE A 37 -4.38 -13.39 0.65
CA PHE A 37 -4.52 -13.34 2.11
C PHE A 37 -3.37 -14.06 2.82
N VAL A 38 -2.97 -15.24 2.37
CA VAL A 38 -1.85 -16.03 2.93
C VAL A 38 -0.51 -15.32 2.68
N ILE A 39 -0.28 -14.83 1.46
CA ILE A 39 0.93 -14.04 1.12
C ILE A 39 0.97 -12.74 1.91
N GLY A 40 -0.18 -12.09 2.15
CA GLY A 40 -0.28 -10.91 3.01
C GLY A 40 -0.15 -11.21 4.50
N ALA A 41 -0.56 -12.41 4.96
CA ALA A 41 -0.49 -12.82 6.35
C ALA A 41 0.92 -13.21 6.80
N ILE A 42 1.77 -13.72 5.90
CA ILE A 42 3.14 -14.12 6.22
C ILE A 42 3.95 -12.94 6.81
N PRO A 43 3.98 -11.74 6.21
CA PRO A 43 4.68 -10.60 6.80
C PRO A 43 4.00 -10.08 8.07
N ILE A 44 2.67 -10.17 8.19
CA ILE A 44 1.94 -9.75 9.41
C ILE A 44 2.35 -10.63 10.61
N VAL A 45 2.41 -11.95 10.42
CA VAL A 45 2.88 -12.89 11.46
C VAL A 45 4.35 -12.65 11.78
N ALA A 46 5.18 -12.37 10.78
CA ALA A 46 6.58 -12.01 10.99
C ALA A 46 6.74 -10.70 11.77
N ILE A 47 5.90 -9.69 11.51
CA ILE A 47 5.89 -8.41 12.25
C ILE A 47 5.48 -8.66 13.70
N ALA A 48 4.41 -9.42 13.92
CA ALA A 48 3.90 -9.68 15.27
C ALA A 48 4.88 -10.49 16.12
N ARG A 49 5.51 -11.52 15.54
CA ARG A 49 6.59 -12.28 16.20
C ARG A 49 7.80 -11.40 16.46
N GLY A 50 8.25 -10.63 15.47
CA GLY A 50 9.36 -9.70 15.64
C GLY A 50 9.13 -8.69 16.75
N PHE A 51 7.90 -8.18 16.92
CA PHE A 51 7.56 -7.28 18.02
C PHE A 51 7.60 -7.98 19.39
N LEU A 52 7.02 -9.18 19.49
CA LEU A 52 7.01 -9.97 20.74
C LEU A 52 8.43 -10.37 21.16
N ASP A 53 9.22 -10.84 20.22
CA ASP A 53 10.59 -11.27 20.48
C ASP A 53 11.49 -10.07 20.84
N LEU A 54 11.29 -8.90 20.20
CA LEU A 54 12.01 -7.67 20.54
C LEU A 54 11.69 -7.19 21.96
N VAL A 55 10.44 -7.33 22.41
CA VAL A 55 10.03 -7.02 23.80
C VAL A 55 10.63 -8.02 24.79
N GLN A 56 10.68 -9.31 24.44
CA GLN A 56 11.25 -10.34 25.31
C GLN A 56 12.77 -10.25 25.43
N GLN A 57 13.46 -9.81 24.39
CA GLN A 57 14.92 -9.71 24.34
C GLN A 57 15.46 -8.34 24.76
N SER A 58 14.59 -7.35 25.02
CA SER A 58 15.03 -6.02 25.47
C SER A 58 15.50 -6.05 26.93
N GLU A 59 16.71 -6.54 27.17
CA GLU A 59 17.42 -6.31 28.42
C GLU A 59 18.14 -4.95 28.33
N ILE A 60 17.45 -3.88 28.75
CA ILE A 60 18.00 -2.52 28.70
C ILE A 60 19.08 -2.41 29.79
N GLN A 61 20.34 -2.59 29.42
CA GLN A 61 21.48 -2.49 30.35
C GLN A 61 22.21 -1.15 30.24
N SER A 62 22.09 -0.45 29.09
CA SER A 62 22.70 0.85 28.84
C SER A 62 21.77 1.85 28.13
N GLY A 63 22.13 3.14 28.18
CA GLY A 63 21.42 4.18 27.42
C GLY A 63 21.55 4.02 25.89
N ALA A 64 22.60 3.34 25.42
CA ALA A 64 22.77 3.01 24.00
C ALA A 64 21.77 1.92 23.56
N ASP A 65 21.53 0.91 24.41
CA ASP A 65 20.55 -0.14 24.14
C ASP A 65 19.14 0.45 24.02
N TRP A 66 18.80 1.40 24.89
CA TRP A 66 17.50 2.08 24.85
C TRP A 66 17.27 2.80 23.51
N ILE A 67 18.29 3.47 22.99
CA ILE A 67 18.22 4.17 21.69
C ILE A 67 18.13 3.15 20.54
N ALA A 68 18.94 2.09 20.60
CA ALA A 68 19.00 1.05 19.58
C ALA A 68 17.67 0.29 19.43
N TYR A 69 17.12 -0.23 20.53
CA TYR A 69 15.80 -0.86 20.53
C TYR A 69 14.70 0.12 20.13
N GLY A 70 14.79 1.39 20.54
CA GLY A 70 13.86 2.44 20.10
C GLY A 70 13.80 2.60 18.58
N PHE A 71 14.95 2.62 17.90
CA PHE A 71 15.01 2.65 16.44
C PHE A 71 14.51 1.36 15.80
N ALA A 72 14.82 0.20 16.38
CA ALA A 72 14.31 -1.10 15.92
C ALA A 72 12.77 -1.17 15.97
N PHE A 73 12.18 -0.80 17.11
CA PHE A 73 10.73 -0.73 17.30
C PHE A 73 10.08 0.28 16.36
N ALA A 74 10.66 1.47 16.20
CA ALA A 74 10.15 2.48 15.28
C ALA A 74 10.20 2.00 13.83
N GLY A 75 11.29 1.35 13.41
CA GLY A 75 11.43 0.78 12.07
C GLY A 75 10.39 -0.30 11.79
N LEU A 76 10.20 -1.23 12.72
CA LEU A 76 9.22 -2.32 12.60
C LEU A 76 7.78 -1.78 12.58
N PHE A 77 7.43 -0.92 13.54
CA PHE A 77 6.08 -0.36 13.66
C PHE A 77 5.70 0.48 12.44
N LEU A 78 6.58 1.40 12.03
CA LEU A 78 6.32 2.23 10.86
C LEU A 78 6.30 1.37 9.59
N GLY A 79 7.24 0.44 9.42
CA GLY A 79 7.27 -0.51 8.31
C GLY A 79 5.98 -1.34 8.17
N ALA A 80 5.41 -1.77 9.29
CA ALA A 80 4.14 -2.50 9.33
C ALA A 80 2.96 -1.67 8.81
N ILE A 81 2.91 -0.37 9.15
CA ILE A 81 1.91 0.55 8.61
C ILE A 81 2.01 0.58 7.08
N PHE A 82 3.20 0.75 6.50
CA PHE A 82 3.38 0.75 5.03
C PHE A 82 2.95 -0.55 4.38
N PHE A 83 3.35 -1.66 4.99
CA PHE A 83 2.97 -2.96 4.48
C PHE A 83 1.45 -3.10 4.34
N ALA A 84 0.68 -2.58 5.31
CA ALA A 84 -0.78 -2.56 5.19
C ALA A 84 -1.27 -1.73 4.00
N TYR A 85 -0.62 -0.60 3.66
CA TYR A 85 -0.91 0.16 2.44
C TYR A 85 -0.63 -0.66 1.17
N ALA A 86 0.55 -1.28 1.09
CA ALA A 86 0.89 -2.12 -0.06
C ALA A 86 -0.11 -3.26 -0.24
N VAL A 87 -0.46 -3.96 0.84
CA VAL A 87 -1.46 -5.04 0.82
C VAL A 87 -2.80 -4.53 0.29
N LYS A 88 -3.29 -3.37 0.77
CA LYS A 88 -4.52 -2.77 0.24
C LYS A 88 -4.44 -2.49 -1.26
N TYR A 89 -3.32 -1.97 -1.75
CA TYR A 89 -3.13 -1.69 -3.18
C TYR A 89 -3.03 -2.97 -4.02
N TYR A 90 -2.38 -4.02 -3.53
CA TYR A 90 -2.36 -5.33 -4.20
C TYR A 90 -3.75 -5.98 -4.24
N LEU A 91 -4.45 -6.00 -3.10
CA LEU A 91 -5.79 -6.57 -2.99
C LEU A 91 -6.80 -5.80 -3.85
N SER A 92 -6.75 -4.47 -3.84
CA SER A 92 -7.62 -3.65 -4.68
C SER A 92 -7.36 -3.88 -6.16
N THR A 93 -6.10 -3.90 -6.58
CA THR A 93 -5.74 -4.16 -7.99
C THR A 93 -6.20 -5.55 -8.43
N ALA A 94 -5.88 -6.59 -7.64
CA ALA A 94 -6.28 -7.95 -7.94
C ALA A 94 -7.82 -8.09 -7.99
N MET A 95 -8.53 -7.61 -6.97
CA MET A 95 -9.98 -7.72 -6.88
C MET A 95 -10.68 -6.99 -8.03
N VAL A 96 -10.30 -5.74 -8.30
CA VAL A 96 -10.96 -4.95 -9.36
C VAL A 96 -10.65 -5.54 -10.73
N LEU A 97 -9.40 -5.90 -11.04
CA LEU A 97 -9.09 -6.53 -12.32
C LEU A 97 -9.82 -7.86 -12.48
N LEU A 98 -9.78 -8.76 -11.50
CA LEU A 98 -10.46 -10.06 -11.57
C LEU A 98 -11.97 -9.90 -11.77
N THR A 99 -12.61 -9.03 -10.98
CA THR A 99 -14.06 -8.83 -11.06
C THR A 99 -14.48 -8.16 -12.36
N THR A 100 -13.67 -7.24 -12.90
CA THR A 100 -14.01 -6.56 -14.16
C THR A 100 -13.71 -7.44 -15.39
N LEU A 101 -12.73 -8.35 -15.33
CA LEU A 101 -12.39 -9.27 -16.43
C LEU A 101 -13.38 -10.45 -16.54
N VAL A 102 -13.84 -10.94 -15.39
CA VAL A 102 -14.65 -12.17 -15.29
C VAL A 102 -16.14 -11.85 -15.19
N GLY A 103 -16.52 -10.68 -14.65
CA GLY A 103 -17.91 -10.27 -14.53
C GLY A 103 -18.65 -10.41 -15.86
N THR A 104 -19.82 -11.06 -15.82
CA THR A 104 -20.71 -11.09 -16.98
C THR A 104 -21.01 -9.65 -17.39
N PRO A 105 -20.90 -9.29 -18.69
CA PRO A 105 -21.28 -7.96 -19.14
C PRO A 105 -22.75 -7.76 -18.77
N ARG A 106 -23.03 -6.83 -17.86
CA ARG A 106 -24.38 -6.26 -17.81
C ARG A 106 -24.49 -5.37 -19.04
N ASN A 107 -25.21 -5.88 -20.04
CA ASN A 107 -25.82 -4.98 -21.02
C ASN A 107 -26.62 -3.95 -20.23
N GLY A 108 -26.48 -2.67 -20.57
CA GLY A 108 -27.26 -1.58 -19.98
C GLY A 108 -28.77 -1.68 -20.20
N ASN A 109 -29.24 -2.76 -20.83
CA ASN A 109 -30.65 -3.13 -20.95
C ASN A 109 -30.91 -4.23 -19.91
N GLY A 110 -31.60 -3.90 -18.82
CA GLY A 110 -31.82 -4.72 -17.61
C GLY A 110 -32.56 -6.06 -17.77
N ALA A 111 -32.20 -6.90 -18.73
CA ALA A 111 -32.84 -8.19 -19.01
C ALA A 111 -32.16 -9.41 -18.36
N GLY A 112 -31.35 -9.21 -17.30
CA GLY A 112 -30.66 -10.30 -16.61
C GLY A 112 -31.15 -10.50 -15.17
N LYS A 113 -31.93 -11.55 -14.91
CA LYS A 113 -32.20 -12.05 -13.55
C LYS A 113 -30.85 -12.40 -12.89
N ALA A 114 -30.39 -11.59 -11.93
CA ALA A 114 -29.14 -11.83 -11.23
C ALA A 114 -29.42 -12.12 -9.75
N ASN A 115 -29.08 -13.36 -9.34
CA ASN A 115 -29.00 -13.77 -7.94
C ASN A 115 -28.10 -12.82 -7.14
N GLY A 116 -28.57 -12.44 -5.94
CA GLY A 116 -28.00 -11.44 -5.04
C GLY A 116 -26.66 -11.79 -4.37
N ASN A 117 -25.63 -12.10 -5.15
CA ASN A 117 -24.26 -12.14 -4.64
C ASN A 117 -23.57 -10.78 -4.87
N GLY A 118 -23.17 -10.12 -3.78
CA GLY A 118 -22.66 -8.73 -3.72
C GLY A 118 -21.38 -8.40 -4.50
N LEU A 119 -20.86 -9.32 -5.32
CA LEU A 119 -19.68 -9.11 -6.18
C LEU A 119 -20.00 -8.34 -7.49
N ASN A 120 -21.28 -8.17 -7.81
CA ASN A 120 -21.74 -7.45 -9.01
C ASN A 120 -21.85 -5.92 -8.85
N ARG A 121 -21.41 -5.34 -7.72
CA ARG A 121 -21.49 -3.90 -7.43
C ARG A 121 -20.38 -3.06 -8.07
N ILE A 122 -19.26 -3.67 -8.43
CA ILE A 122 -18.07 -2.97 -8.94
C ILE A 122 -18.33 -2.27 -10.28
N ASN A 123 -19.39 -2.69 -11.00
CA ASN A 123 -19.79 -2.19 -12.31
C ASN A 123 -21.16 -1.49 -12.33
N GLY A 124 -21.55 -0.85 -11.22
CA GLY A 124 -22.78 -0.04 -11.13
C GLY A 124 -23.96 -0.76 -10.46
N ASN A 125 -25.05 0.00 -10.23
CA ASN A 125 -26.21 -0.43 -9.43
C ASN A 125 -27.11 -1.48 -10.13
N GLY A 126 -26.74 -1.97 -11.32
CA GLY A 126 -27.49 -3.00 -12.03
C GLY A 126 -28.78 -2.55 -12.73
N ASN A 127 -29.17 -1.28 -12.58
CA ASN A 127 -30.44 -0.72 -13.10
C ASN A 127 -30.35 -0.16 -14.52
N GLY A 128 -29.17 -0.12 -15.15
CA GLY A 128 -28.95 0.64 -16.40
C GLY A 128 -28.92 2.15 -16.17
N TYR A 129 -28.73 2.93 -17.24
CA TYR A 129 -28.68 4.41 -17.21
C TYR A 129 -30.07 5.06 -17.32
N HIS A 130 -31.12 4.26 -17.53
CA HIS A 130 -32.49 4.74 -17.69
C HIS A 130 -33.33 4.15 -16.55
N LEU A 131 -33.54 4.96 -15.52
CA LEU A 131 -34.47 4.67 -14.45
C LEU A 131 -35.66 5.61 -14.61
N ASP A 132 -36.84 5.06 -14.88
CA ASP A 132 -38.07 5.83 -14.94
C ASP A 132 -38.61 6.07 -13.53
N LEU A 133 -38.57 7.32 -13.08
CA LEU A 133 -39.12 7.75 -11.80
C LEU A 133 -40.58 8.21 -11.93
N GLY A 134 -41.14 8.27 -13.14
CA GLY A 134 -42.42 8.92 -13.45
C GLY A 134 -42.36 10.46 -13.44
N TYR A 135 -41.21 11.03 -13.09
CA TYR A 135 -40.92 12.47 -13.13
C TYR A 135 -39.41 12.72 -13.22
N GLN A 136 -38.99 13.96 -13.45
CA GLN A 136 -37.58 14.36 -13.48
C GLN A 136 -37.25 15.24 -12.27
N PRO A 137 -36.45 14.73 -11.30
CA PRO A 137 -36.01 15.50 -10.15
C PRO A 137 -35.29 16.79 -10.55
N PHE A 138 -35.60 17.90 -9.89
CA PHE A 138 -34.93 19.16 -10.20
C PHE A 138 -33.49 19.16 -9.64
N VAL A 139 -32.51 19.45 -10.50
CA VAL A 139 -31.08 19.41 -10.18
C VAL A 139 -30.47 20.82 -10.18
N SER A 140 -29.76 21.20 -9.12
CA SER A 140 -28.99 22.44 -9.09
C SER A 140 -27.50 22.17 -9.24
N ILE A 141 -26.85 22.81 -10.20
CA ILE A 141 -25.42 22.67 -10.44
C ILE A 141 -24.71 23.83 -9.76
N HIS A 142 -23.88 23.55 -8.76
CA HIS A 142 -23.12 24.56 -8.04
C HIS A 142 -21.68 24.63 -8.54
N VAL A 143 -21.22 25.83 -8.88
CA VAL A 143 -19.86 26.12 -9.34
C VAL A 143 -19.27 27.24 -8.51
N ALA A 144 -18.11 27.00 -7.90
CA ALA A 144 -17.33 28.04 -7.23
C ALA A 144 -16.15 28.44 -8.13
N ALA A 145 -16.01 29.72 -8.46
CA ALA A 145 -14.99 30.23 -9.37
C ALA A 145 -14.04 31.22 -8.68
N TYR A 146 -12.75 31.13 -9.00
CA TYR A 146 -11.78 32.15 -8.62
C TYR A 146 -10.63 32.28 -9.62
N ASN A 147 -10.62 33.40 -10.33
CA ASN A 147 -9.63 33.77 -11.33
C ASN A 147 -9.53 32.79 -12.52
N GLU A 148 -10.61 32.07 -12.85
CA GLU A 148 -10.62 30.95 -13.79
C GLU A 148 -10.78 31.32 -15.29
N LYS A 149 -10.25 32.47 -15.71
CA LYS A 149 -10.40 33.03 -17.07
C LYS A 149 -10.07 32.10 -18.24
N ARG A 150 -9.20 31.11 -18.02
CA ARG A 150 -8.75 30.16 -19.07
C ARG A 150 -9.67 28.96 -19.25
N VAL A 151 -10.54 28.67 -18.28
CA VAL A 151 -11.31 27.42 -18.24
C VAL A 151 -12.80 27.64 -18.01
N ILE A 152 -13.20 28.74 -17.36
CA ILE A 152 -14.60 28.94 -16.94
C ILE A 152 -15.58 28.98 -18.12
N GLU A 153 -15.21 29.61 -19.25
CA GLU A 153 -16.07 29.66 -20.44
C GLU A 153 -16.32 28.27 -21.03
N ARG A 154 -15.31 27.38 -20.98
CA ARG A 154 -15.42 25.99 -21.42
C ARG A 154 -16.38 25.19 -20.53
N LEU A 155 -16.30 25.36 -19.21
CA LEU A 155 -17.24 24.72 -18.28
C LEU A 155 -18.67 25.21 -18.54
N LEU A 156 -18.90 26.52 -18.59
CA LEU A 156 -20.26 27.07 -18.77
C LEU A 156 -20.88 26.63 -20.10
N THR A 157 -20.06 26.52 -21.15
CA THR A 157 -20.49 25.96 -22.44
C THR A 157 -20.91 24.49 -22.30
N ALA A 158 -20.11 23.66 -21.63
CA ALA A 158 -20.47 22.26 -21.38
C ALA A 158 -21.77 22.14 -20.55
N LEU A 159 -21.93 22.97 -19.52
CA LEU A 159 -23.14 22.98 -18.68
C LEU A 159 -24.39 23.42 -19.45
N SER A 160 -24.27 24.27 -20.48
CA SER A 160 -25.39 24.65 -21.34
C SER A 160 -25.83 23.55 -22.33
N GLN A 161 -25.05 22.47 -22.43
CA GLN A 161 -25.23 21.37 -23.38
C GLN A 161 -25.61 20.05 -22.69
N LEU A 162 -26.01 20.10 -21.41
CA LEU A 162 -26.50 18.92 -20.71
C LEU A 162 -27.83 18.44 -21.31
N ASP A 163 -27.97 17.13 -21.48
CA ASP A 163 -29.17 16.50 -22.03
C ASP A 163 -30.34 16.52 -21.03
N TYR A 164 -30.02 16.58 -19.73
CA TYR A 164 -31.01 16.60 -18.67
C TYR A 164 -31.88 17.86 -18.74
N PRO A 165 -33.22 17.77 -18.70
CA PRO A 165 -34.07 18.94 -18.94
C PRO A 165 -34.37 19.77 -17.68
N GLU A 166 -34.37 19.21 -16.47
CA GLU A 166 -34.78 19.92 -15.25
C GLU A 166 -33.59 20.31 -14.38
N TYR A 167 -32.84 21.34 -14.80
CA TYR A 167 -31.70 21.86 -14.03
C TYR A 167 -31.53 23.37 -14.06
N GLU A 168 -30.83 23.87 -13.05
CA GLU A 168 -30.24 25.20 -13.00
C GLU A 168 -28.72 25.15 -12.78
N VAL A 169 -28.04 26.27 -13.03
CA VAL A 169 -26.61 26.45 -12.77
C VAL A 169 -26.42 27.68 -11.89
N VAL A 170 -25.90 27.48 -10.68
CA VAL A 170 -25.55 28.53 -9.72
C VAL A 170 -24.03 28.67 -9.69
N VAL A 171 -23.53 29.78 -10.24
CA VAL A 171 -22.10 30.12 -10.23
C VAL A 171 -21.87 31.20 -9.19
N VAL A 172 -20.98 30.91 -8.23
CA VAL A 172 -20.55 31.88 -7.22
C VAL A 172 -19.08 32.19 -7.45
N ASP A 173 -18.83 33.46 -7.78
CA ASP A 173 -17.56 33.97 -8.23
C ASP A 173 -16.88 34.85 -7.17
N ASP A 174 -15.62 34.54 -6.90
CA ASP A 174 -14.75 35.29 -6.00
C ASP A 174 -13.61 36.00 -6.77
N SER A 175 -13.69 36.06 -8.10
CA SER A 175 -12.59 36.50 -8.98
C SER A 175 -12.24 37.98 -8.86
N THR A 176 -11.01 38.33 -9.19
CA THR A 176 -10.53 39.71 -9.28
C THR A 176 -9.83 39.96 -10.62
N ASP A 177 -9.98 39.04 -11.57
CA ASP A 177 -9.34 39.06 -12.88
C ASP A 177 -10.39 39.05 -14.00
N GLU A 178 -9.97 38.76 -15.23
CA GLU A 178 -10.80 38.78 -16.43
C GLU A 178 -11.98 37.77 -16.42
N SER A 179 -12.03 36.87 -15.41
CA SER A 179 -13.15 35.95 -15.20
C SER A 179 -14.47 36.68 -14.97
N ILE A 180 -14.43 37.86 -14.34
CA ILE A 180 -15.62 38.67 -14.08
C ILE A 180 -16.30 39.04 -15.41
N GLN A 181 -15.53 39.54 -16.38
CA GLN A 181 -16.03 39.94 -17.69
C GLN A 181 -16.58 38.74 -18.47
N ILE A 182 -15.95 37.57 -18.33
CA ILE A 182 -16.46 36.34 -18.94
C ILE A 182 -17.82 35.98 -18.32
N LEU A 183 -17.92 35.96 -16.99
CA LEU A 183 -19.14 35.60 -16.26
C LEU A 183 -20.29 36.58 -16.48
N GLN A 184 -20.00 37.88 -16.65
CA GLN A 184 -21.02 38.89 -16.98
C GLN A 184 -21.79 38.55 -18.28
N ARG A 185 -21.14 37.92 -19.27
CA ARG A 185 -21.80 37.46 -20.50
C ARG A 185 -22.81 36.33 -20.28
N TRP A 186 -22.85 35.72 -19.09
CA TRP A 186 -23.72 34.60 -18.75
C TRP A 186 -24.87 34.97 -17.81
N VAL A 187 -24.89 36.17 -17.22
CA VAL A 187 -25.90 36.59 -16.22
C VAL A 187 -27.34 36.47 -16.72
N ASN A 188 -27.60 36.77 -18.00
CA ASN A 188 -28.93 36.76 -18.59
C ASN A 188 -29.27 35.48 -19.37
N ARG A 189 -28.42 34.45 -19.29
CA ARG A 189 -28.67 33.20 -20.02
C ARG A 189 -29.67 32.33 -19.24
N PRO A 190 -30.62 31.67 -19.94
CA PRO A 190 -31.57 30.77 -19.29
C PRO A 190 -30.85 29.73 -18.43
N ARG A 191 -31.39 29.44 -17.24
CA ARG A 191 -30.86 28.49 -16.24
C ARG A 191 -29.62 28.95 -15.46
N PHE A 192 -28.93 30.03 -15.85
CA PHE A 192 -27.73 30.50 -15.15
C PHE A 192 -28.06 31.58 -14.11
N LYS A 193 -27.62 31.36 -12.88
CA LYS A 193 -27.59 32.33 -11.78
C LYS A 193 -26.14 32.63 -11.45
N ILE A 194 -25.67 33.84 -11.73
CA ILE A 194 -24.29 34.26 -11.50
C ILE A 194 -24.25 35.24 -10.33
N LEU A 195 -23.49 34.91 -9.29
CA LEU A 195 -23.33 35.74 -8.09
C LEU A 195 -21.85 36.06 -7.90
N HIS A 196 -21.54 37.32 -7.68
CA HIS A 196 -20.18 37.76 -7.39
C HIS A 196 -20.06 38.16 -5.91
N ARG A 197 -19.04 37.64 -5.22
CA ARG A 197 -18.74 37.95 -3.81
C ARG A 197 -17.54 38.87 -3.74
N THR A 198 -17.65 39.92 -2.93
CA THR A 198 -16.56 40.87 -2.68
C THR A 198 -15.52 40.35 -1.67
N SER A 199 -15.83 39.27 -0.95
CA SER A 199 -14.97 38.65 0.06
C SER A 199 -14.79 37.16 -0.17
N ARG A 200 -13.55 36.68 0.00
CA ARG A 200 -13.14 35.27 -0.13
C ARG A 200 -13.26 34.48 1.16
N ALA A 201 -14.01 34.98 2.16
CA ALA A 201 -14.18 34.32 3.45
C ALA A 201 -14.71 32.89 3.27
N GLY A 202 -14.04 31.90 3.89
CA GLY A 202 -14.39 30.49 3.77
C GLY A 202 -14.12 29.86 2.39
N TYR A 203 -13.43 30.57 1.49
CA TYR A 203 -13.02 30.10 0.16
C TYR A 203 -14.17 29.42 -0.62
N LYS A 204 -13.91 28.22 -1.17
CA LYS A 204 -14.88 27.44 -1.93
C LYS A 204 -16.10 27.04 -1.09
N GLY A 205 -15.91 26.58 0.15
CA GLY A 205 -17.02 26.25 1.04
C GLY A 205 -17.93 27.45 1.36
N GLY A 206 -17.35 28.63 1.50
CA GLY A 206 -18.08 29.90 1.63
C GLY A 206 -18.86 30.26 0.36
N ALA A 207 -18.28 30.09 -0.83
CA ALA A 207 -18.96 30.32 -2.10
C ALA A 207 -20.14 29.37 -2.28
N LEU A 208 -19.94 28.06 -2.01
CA LEU A 208 -20.99 27.04 -2.11
C LEU A 208 -22.10 27.25 -1.06
N ARG A 209 -21.79 27.89 0.09
CA ARG A 209 -22.80 28.31 1.06
C ARG A 209 -23.71 29.41 0.53
N GLU A 210 -23.19 30.38 -0.20
CA GLU A 210 -24.03 31.37 -0.88
C GLU A 210 -24.86 30.73 -2.00
N ALA A 211 -24.28 29.79 -2.75
CA ALA A 211 -25.02 29.03 -3.76
C ALA A 211 -26.23 28.30 -3.15
N LEU A 212 -26.05 27.68 -1.98
CA LEU A 212 -27.11 26.97 -1.26
C LEU A 212 -28.29 27.87 -0.85
N LYS A 213 -28.06 29.18 -0.63
CA LYS A 213 -29.13 30.13 -0.27
C LYS A 213 -30.02 30.53 -1.44
N VAL A 214 -29.46 30.56 -2.65
CA VAL A 214 -30.13 31.06 -3.87
C VAL A 214 -30.56 29.95 -4.83
N MET A 215 -30.16 28.71 -4.51
CA MET A 215 -30.64 27.48 -5.13
C MET A 215 -32.17 27.42 -5.14
N ASP A 216 -32.75 26.95 -6.24
CA ASP A 216 -34.20 26.80 -6.39
C ASP A 216 -34.77 25.90 -5.27
N PRO A 217 -35.85 26.31 -4.58
CA PRO A 217 -36.48 25.50 -3.53
C PRO A 217 -36.90 24.09 -3.99
N ARG A 218 -37.23 23.91 -5.28
CA ARG A 218 -37.61 22.62 -5.87
C ARG A 218 -36.44 21.63 -5.95
N THR A 219 -35.21 22.09 -5.76
CA THR A 219 -34.02 21.25 -5.90
C THR A 219 -34.06 20.04 -4.96
N GLU A 220 -33.92 18.86 -5.55
CA GLU A 220 -33.81 17.56 -4.88
C GLU A 220 -32.37 17.05 -4.83
N TYR A 221 -31.56 17.41 -5.84
CA TYR A 221 -30.16 17.02 -5.95
C TYR A 221 -29.27 18.19 -6.35
N VAL A 222 -28.07 18.24 -5.81
CA VAL A 222 -27.04 19.24 -6.14
C VAL A 222 -25.85 18.53 -6.77
N VAL A 223 -25.37 19.04 -7.90
CA VAL A 223 -24.13 18.58 -8.53
C VAL A 223 -23.07 19.66 -8.36
N VAL A 224 -21.85 19.28 -8.00
CA VAL A 224 -20.74 20.23 -7.84
C VAL A 224 -19.68 19.99 -8.90
N PHE A 225 -19.33 21.03 -9.65
CA PHE A 225 -18.23 21.02 -10.61
C PHE A 225 -17.23 22.14 -10.32
N ASP A 226 -15.94 21.80 -10.39
CA ASP A 226 -14.83 22.75 -10.43
C ASP A 226 -14.75 23.42 -11.80
N ALA A 227 -14.23 24.65 -11.84
CA ALA A 227 -14.15 25.48 -13.04
C ALA A 227 -13.37 24.86 -14.22
N ASP A 228 -12.49 23.89 -13.97
CA ASP A 228 -11.72 23.20 -15.01
C ASP A 228 -12.37 21.89 -15.50
N SER A 229 -13.52 21.53 -14.94
CA SER A 229 -14.30 20.36 -15.33
C SER A 229 -14.98 20.57 -16.68
N VAL A 230 -15.13 19.50 -17.45
CA VAL A 230 -15.89 19.49 -18.71
C VAL A 230 -16.82 18.28 -18.68
N PRO A 231 -17.97 18.36 -17.97
CA PRO A 231 -18.90 17.23 -17.84
C PRO A 231 -19.49 16.84 -19.19
N PHE A 232 -19.76 15.54 -19.38
CA PHE A 232 -20.49 15.05 -20.56
C PHE A 232 -21.97 15.43 -20.50
N PRO A 233 -22.65 15.57 -21.66
CA PRO A 233 -24.08 15.90 -21.73
C PRO A 233 -24.98 15.02 -20.85
N ASP A 234 -24.63 13.73 -20.73
CA ASP A 234 -25.37 12.71 -19.98
C ASP A 234 -24.91 12.54 -18.50
N SER A 235 -24.15 13.50 -17.96
CA SER A 235 -23.55 13.36 -16.63
C SER A 235 -24.58 13.22 -15.50
N ILE A 236 -25.72 13.92 -15.59
CA ILE A 236 -26.76 13.87 -14.54
C ILE A 236 -27.47 12.51 -14.59
N GLU A 237 -27.79 12.03 -15.79
CA GLU A 237 -28.44 10.75 -16.07
C GLU A 237 -27.60 9.56 -15.59
N ARG A 238 -26.27 9.70 -15.58
CA ARG A 238 -25.38 8.66 -15.04
C ARG A 238 -25.26 8.67 -13.51
N LEU A 239 -25.50 9.81 -12.87
CA LEU A 239 -25.38 9.96 -11.41
C LEU A 239 -26.70 9.65 -10.70
N LEU A 240 -27.81 10.19 -11.20
CA LEU A 240 -29.11 10.17 -10.54
C LEU A 240 -29.62 8.76 -10.20
N PRO A 241 -29.54 7.74 -11.07
CA PRO A 241 -30.06 6.40 -10.78
C PRO A 241 -29.39 5.70 -9.60
N LEU A 242 -28.20 6.17 -9.18
CA LEU A 242 -27.43 5.57 -8.09
C LEU A 242 -28.02 5.89 -6.70
N PHE A 243 -28.91 6.88 -6.62
CA PHE A 243 -29.70 7.19 -5.42
C PHE A 243 -30.92 6.29 -5.23
N TYR A 244 -31.23 5.41 -6.17
CA TYR A 244 -32.43 4.59 -6.16
C TYR A 244 -32.07 3.10 -6.24
N ARG A 245 -33.00 2.23 -5.87
CA ARG A 245 -32.92 0.78 -6.05
C ARG A 245 -34.23 0.29 -6.65
N VAL A 246 -34.18 -0.69 -7.53
CA VAL A 246 -35.36 -1.42 -8.01
C VAL A 246 -35.55 -2.61 -7.08
N SER A 247 -36.73 -2.73 -6.47
CA SER A 247 -37.06 -3.88 -5.63
C SER A 247 -37.05 -5.15 -6.46
N ASP A 248 -36.44 -6.22 -5.95
CA ASP A 248 -36.48 -7.56 -6.53
C ASP A 248 -37.58 -8.44 -5.90
N GLY A 249 -38.42 -7.87 -5.02
CA GLY A 249 -39.45 -8.61 -4.29
C GLY A 249 -38.94 -9.40 -3.08
N ALA A 250 -37.63 -9.42 -2.83
CA ALA A 250 -37.04 -10.12 -1.70
C ALA A 250 -36.79 -9.16 -0.52
N SER A 251 -37.12 -9.59 0.70
CA SER A 251 -36.64 -8.91 1.91
C SER A 251 -35.11 -9.04 1.96
N SER A 252 -34.41 -7.91 1.92
CA SER A 252 -32.95 -7.91 1.93
C SER A 252 -32.41 -8.23 3.33
N LYS A 253 -32.40 -9.52 3.69
CA LYS A 253 -31.95 -10.02 5.00
C LYS A 253 -30.54 -9.54 5.41
N ARG A 254 -29.67 -9.27 4.43
CA ARG A 254 -28.29 -8.81 4.66
C ARG A 254 -28.17 -7.34 5.06
N PHE A 255 -29.13 -6.50 4.64
CA PHE A 255 -29.19 -5.08 5.00
C PHE A 255 -29.92 -4.89 6.34
N GLU A 256 -30.93 -5.72 6.59
CA GLU A 256 -31.65 -5.83 7.88
C GLU A 256 -30.68 -6.18 9.03
N ALA A 257 -29.78 -7.14 8.82
CA ALA A 257 -28.81 -7.56 9.83
C ALA A 257 -27.71 -6.53 10.14
N ALA A 258 -27.40 -5.61 9.21
CA ALA A 258 -26.31 -4.66 9.35
C ALA A 258 -26.73 -3.29 9.93
N PHE A 259 -28.01 -2.92 9.79
CA PHE A 259 -28.47 -1.55 10.10
C PHE A 259 -29.75 -1.47 10.96
N GLY A 260 -30.28 -2.60 11.45
CA GLY A 260 -31.37 -2.62 12.44
C GLY A 260 -32.68 -1.99 11.96
N ARG A 261 -32.88 -1.88 10.64
CA ARG A 261 -34.11 -1.35 10.03
C ARG A 261 -34.82 -2.46 9.27
N THR A 262 -36.02 -2.81 9.70
CA THR A 262 -36.94 -3.69 8.97
C THR A 262 -37.61 -2.88 7.87
N GLU A 263 -37.29 -3.17 6.61
CA GLU A 263 -38.09 -2.65 5.51
C GLU A 263 -39.20 -3.66 5.18
N PRO A 264 -40.46 -3.23 5.06
CA PRO A 264 -41.53 -4.12 4.63
C PRO A 264 -41.23 -4.66 3.22
N PRO A 265 -41.70 -5.88 2.90
CA PRO A 265 -41.62 -6.41 1.54
C PRO A 265 -42.18 -5.40 0.55
N SER A 266 -41.45 -5.12 -0.53
CA SER A 266 -41.91 -4.25 -1.62
C SER A 266 -42.15 -5.09 -2.86
N GLU A 267 -43.12 -4.70 -3.69
CA GLU A 267 -43.41 -5.43 -4.92
C GLU A 267 -42.19 -5.43 -5.86
N PRO A 268 -41.90 -6.56 -6.54
CA PRO A 268 -40.86 -6.61 -7.54
C PRO A 268 -41.06 -5.53 -8.62
N GLY A 269 -40.01 -4.79 -8.94
CA GLY A 269 -40.04 -3.70 -9.93
C GLY A 269 -40.28 -2.31 -9.35
N GLN A 270 -40.66 -2.18 -8.08
CA GLN A 270 -40.87 -0.87 -7.46
C GLN A 270 -39.54 -0.10 -7.31
N VAL A 271 -39.47 1.13 -7.83
CA VAL A 271 -38.31 2.01 -7.67
C VAL A 271 -38.39 2.73 -6.32
N LYS A 272 -37.40 2.51 -5.46
CA LYS A 272 -37.31 3.14 -4.13
C LYS A 272 -36.01 3.91 -3.98
N ARG A 273 -36.09 5.15 -3.48
CA ARG A 273 -34.91 5.94 -3.12
C ARG A 273 -34.17 5.29 -1.96
N ARG A 274 -32.84 5.27 -2.02
CA ARG A 274 -31.94 4.73 -0.99
C ARG A 274 -31.73 5.77 0.11
N PRO A 275 -32.37 5.63 1.29
CA PRO A 275 -32.34 6.68 2.32
C PRO A 275 -30.95 6.88 2.92
N GLU A 276 -30.09 5.86 2.89
CA GLU A 276 -28.74 5.88 3.41
C GLU A 276 -27.74 6.64 2.51
N VAL A 277 -27.99 6.70 1.20
CA VAL A 277 -27.06 7.35 0.26
C VAL A 277 -27.29 8.86 0.30
N ALA A 278 -26.29 9.61 0.74
CA ALA A 278 -26.31 11.07 0.70
C ALA A 278 -25.68 11.62 -0.57
N ALA A 279 -24.57 11.02 -1.03
CA ALA A 279 -23.82 11.53 -2.18
C ALA A 279 -23.27 10.40 -3.05
N VAL A 280 -23.05 10.73 -4.32
CA VAL A 280 -22.47 9.89 -5.36
C VAL A 280 -21.26 10.62 -5.91
N GLN A 281 -20.06 10.13 -5.59
CA GLN A 281 -18.81 10.61 -6.19
C GLN A 281 -18.59 9.92 -7.54
N SER A 282 -18.15 10.67 -8.55
CA SER A 282 -17.76 10.11 -9.83
C SER A 282 -16.31 10.37 -10.20
N TYR A 283 -15.92 9.89 -11.38
CA TYR A 283 -14.53 9.96 -11.82
C TYR A 283 -14.16 11.35 -12.35
N GLN A 284 -13.36 12.09 -11.58
CA GLN A 284 -12.64 13.27 -12.07
C GLN A 284 -11.46 12.84 -12.97
N TRP A 285 -11.72 12.81 -14.28
CA TRP A 285 -10.82 12.23 -15.27
C TRP A 285 -9.82 13.26 -15.79
N HIS A 286 -8.59 13.20 -15.27
CA HIS A 286 -7.51 14.16 -15.54
C HIS A 286 -6.88 14.00 -16.94
N VAL A 287 -7.67 14.14 -18.01
CA VAL A 287 -7.29 13.78 -19.38
C VAL A 287 -7.00 15.00 -20.27
N LEU A 288 -7.53 16.18 -19.96
CA LEU A 288 -7.62 17.29 -20.92
C LEU A 288 -6.25 17.74 -21.44
N ASN A 289 -5.27 17.92 -20.55
CA ASN A 289 -3.90 18.34 -20.88
C ASN A 289 -2.87 17.26 -20.52
N LYS A 290 -3.26 15.97 -20.52
CA LYS A 290 -2.36 14.89 -20.07
C LYS A 290 -1.05 14.85 -20.86
N SER A 291 -1.06 15.23 -22.13
CA SER A 291 0.12 15.21 -23.01
C SER A 291 0.89 16.55 -23.02
N GLU A 292 0.68 17.44 -22.04
CA GLU A 292 1.35 18.75 -21.97
C GLU A 292 2.80 18.66 -21.44
N SER A 293 3.10 17.66 -20.61
CA SER A 293 4.43 17.42 -20.03
C SER A 293 4.53 16.02 -19.42
N TRP A 294 5.74 15.57 -19.10
CA TRP A 294 5.94 14.34 -18.32
C TRP A 294 5.20 14.38 -16.96
N LEU A 295 5.05 15.59 -16.39
CA LEU A 295 4.36 15.79 -15.11
C LEU A 295 2.85 15.56 -15.26
N THR A 296 2.24 16.07 -16.33
CA THR A 296 0.81 15.86 -16.58
C THR A 296 0.51 14.41 -16.92
N GLU A 297 1.42 13.71 -17.60
CA GLU A 297 1.34 12.25 -17.82
C GLU A 297 1.43 11.48 -16.50
N ALA A 298 2.32 11.90 -15.60
CA ALA A 298 2.47 11.31 -14.27
C ALA A 298 1.21 11.48 -13.41
N VAL A 299 0.69 12.70 -13.31
CA VAL A 299 -0.56 12.99 -12.60
C VAL A 299 -1.71 12.19 -13.21
N ARG A 300 -1.81 12.11 -14.54
CA ARG A 300 -2.83 11.31 -15.22
C ARG A 300 -2.81 9.83 -14.79
N ALA A 301 -1.62 9.24 -14.67
CA ALA A 301 -1.45 7.84 -14.29
C ALA A 301 -1.79 7.58 -12.81
N GLU A 302 -1.39 8.50 -11.91
CA GLU A 302 -1.76 8.45 -10.49
C GLU A 302 -3.29 8.46 -10.30
N TYR A 303 -3.97 9.37 -11.01
CA TYR A 303 -5.42 9.47 -10.94
C TYR A 303 -6.14 8.25 -11.52
N ALA A 304 -5.58 7.63 -12.57
CA ALA A 304 -6.11 6.38 -13.11
C ALA A 304 -6.14 5.29 -12.03
N GLY A 305 -5.03 5.11 -11.29
CA GLY A 305 -4.97 4.13 -10.20
C GLY A 305 -6.01 4.42 -9.11
N SER A 306 -6.07 5.65 -8.60
CA SER A 306 -6.99 5.98 -7.51
C SER A 306 -8.47 5.84 -7.92
N TYR A 307 -8.87 6.34 -9.10
CA TYR A 307 -10.28 6.35 -9.49
C TYR A 307 -10.76 5.07 -10.17
N MET A 308 -9.87 4.27 -10.78
CA MET A 308 -10.27 3.03 -11.45
C MET A 308 -9.96 1.77 -10.65
N ILE A 309 -9.13 1.85 -9.60
CA ILE A 309 -8.82 0.71 -8.73
C ILE A 309 -9.23 0.97 -7.29
N GLU A 310 -8.65 1.98 -6.64
CA GLU A 310 -8.82 2.20 -5.20
C GLU A 310 -10.29 2.52 -4.83
N ARG A 311 -10.92 3.49 -5.50
CA ARG A 311 -12.31 3.89 -5.21
C ARG A 311 -13.34 2.80 -5.55
N PRO A 312 -13.25 2.10 -6.70
CA PRO A 312 -14.10 0.91 -6.93
C PRO A 312 -13.90 -0.17 -5.89
N PHE A 313 -12.68 -0.42 -5.42
CA PHE A 313 -12.42 -1.36 -4.34
C PHE A 313 -13.12 -0.92 -3.06
N GLN A 314 -12.99 0.36 -2.66
CA GLN A 314 -13.68 0.92 -1.50
C GLN A 314 -15.21 0.75 -1.59
N ASP A 315 -15.78 0.98 -2.78
CA ASP A 315 -17.21 0.78 -3.05
C ASP A 315 -17.63 -0.68 -2.90
N ALA A 316 -16.87 -1.60 -3.48
CA ALA A 316 -17.13 -3.03 -3.42
C ALA A 316 -17.19 -3.57 -1.98
N ILE A 317 -16.23 -3.18 -1.15
CA ILE A 317 -16.14 -3.65 0.23
C ILE A 317 -17.05 -2.86 1.18
N GLY A 318 -17.70 -1.80 0.71
CA GLY A 318 -18.59 -0.98 1.54
C GLY A 318 -17.85 -0.10 2.56
N SER A 319 -16.58 0.21 2.33
CA SER A 319 -15.78 1.09 3.19
C SER A 319 -16.16 2.58 3.07
N LEU A 320 -15.47 3.45 3.81
CA LEU A 320 -15.66 4.89 3.72
C LEU A 320 -15.20 5.41 2.35
N LYS A 321 -15.93 6.37 1.76
CA LYS A 321 -15.51 7.04 0.52
C LYS A 321 -15.46 8.53 0.72
N MET A 322 -14.34 9.10 0.31
CA MET A 322 -14.11 10.54 0.29
C MET A 322 -14.74 11.19 -0.94
N ILE A 323 -15.52 12.26 -0.72
CA ILE A 323 -15.89 13.22 -1.77
C ILE A 323 -14.64 14.01 -2.16
N ALA A 324 -14.36 14.10 -3.46
CA ALA A 324 -13.12 14.63 -4.02
C ALA A 324 -13.27 16.04 -4.61
N GLY A 325 -14.14 16.86 -4.03
CA GLY A 325 -14.26 18.28 -4.35
C GLY A 325 -15.03 18.63 -5.63
N THR A 326 -15.09 17.74 -6.61
CA THR A 326 -15.79 17.96 -7.88
C THR A 326 -16.34 16.64 -8.44
N ALA A 327 -17.21 16.74 -9.45
CA ALA A 327 -17.81 15.61 -10.14
C ALA A 327 -18.51 14.67 -9.15
N TYR A 328 -19.44 15.22 -8.36
CA TYR A 328 -20.30 14.46 -7.48
C TYR A 328 -21.68 15.08 -7.41
N MET A 329 -22.67 14.22 -7.12
CA MET A 329 -24.05 14.62 -6.84
C MET A 329 -24.35 14.34 -5.36
N ILE A 330 -25.06 15.25 -4.70
CA ILE A 330 -25.49 15.14 -3.30
C ILE A 330 -26.97 15.48 -3.19
N ARG A 331 -27.67 14.79 -2.29
CA ARG A 331 -29.05 15.10 -1.94
C ARG A 331 -29.19 16.51 -1.36
N ALA A 332 -30.10 17.30 -1.93
CA ALA A 332 -30.33 18.67 -1.49
C ALA A 332 -30.92 18.74 -0.07
N ASP A 333 -31.81 17.80 0.31
CA ASP A 333 -32.37 17.74 1.67
C ASP A 333 -31.29 17.48 2.72
N VAL A 334 -30.34 16.58 2.43
CA VAL A 334 -29.20 16.30 3.32
C VAL A 334 -28.23 17.50 3.35
N LEU A 335 -27.94 18.09 2.19
CA LEU A 335 -27.03 19.23 2.11
C LEU A 335 -27.57 20.46 2.87
N ARG A 336 -28.88 20.74 2.81
CA ARG A 336 -29.53 21.81 3.59
C ARG A 336 -29.38 21.59 5.10
N GLN A 337 -29.43 20.35 5.57
CA GLN A 337 -29.27 20.02 6.99
C GLN A 337 -27.81 20.10 7.45
N VAL A 338 -26.88 19.64 6.62
CA VAL A 338 -25.45 19.52 6.98
C VAL A 338 -24.70 20.84 6.78
N GLY A 339 -25.01 21.54 5.69
CA GLY A 339 -24.37 22.79 5.28
C GLY A 339 -22.90 22.65 4.87
N TRP A 340 -22.41 23.63 4.10
CA TRP A 340 -21.02 23.69 3.68
C TRP A 340 -20.06 24.10 4.80
N GLY A 341 -18.91 23.45 4.86
CA GLY A 341 -17.77 23.82 5.68
C GLY A 341 -17.09 25.12 5.25
N THR A 342 -16.09 25.57 6.02
CA THR A 342 -15.16 26.64 5.60
C THR A 342 -13.71 26.14 5.54
N SER A 343 -13.48 24.85 5.74
CA SER A 343 -12.16 24.26 5.65
C SER A 343 -11.55 24.45 4.26
N ILE A 344 -10.22 24.50 4.16
CA ILE A 344 -9.50 24.50 2.87
C ILE A 344 -9.68 23.19 2.08
N THR A 345 -10.22 22.15 2.72
CA THR A 345 -10.72 20.89 2.17
C THR A 345 -12.17 20.68 2.63
N GLU A 346 -13.08 21.52 2.13
CA GLU A 346 -14.49 21.55 2.54
C GLU A 346 -15.25 20.27 2.16
N ASP A 347 -14.78 19.57 1.14
CA ASP A 347 -15.26 18.30 0.61
C ASP A 347 -14.99 17.13 1.57
N TRP A 348 -13.79 17.08 2.13
CA TRP A 348 -13.45 16.12 3.17
C TRP A 348 -14.21 16.42 4.46
N GLU A 349 -14.32 17.69 4.85
CA GLU A 349 -15.15 18.08 6.00
C GLU A 349 -16.62 17.67 5.79
N LEU A 350 -17.17 17.86 4.58
CA LEU A 350 -18.53 17.41 4.23
C LEU A 350 -18.64 15.89 4.36
N THR A 351 -17.67 15.14 3.84
CA THR A 351 -17.66 13.67 3.95
C THR A 351 -17.79 13.23 5.42
N LEU A 352 -16.95 13.78 6.31
CA LEU A 352 -16.96 13.42 7.73
C LEU A 352 -18.28 13.80 8.42
N LYS A 353 -18.87 14.93 8.06
CA LYS A 353 -20.20 15.33 8.56
C LYS A 353 -21.32 14.38 8.13
N LEU A 354 -21.22 13.78 6.94
CA LEU A 354 -22.19 12.79 6.43
C LEU A 354 -22.08 11.48 7.20
N TYR A 355 -20.86 10.95 7.35
CA TYR A 355 -20.63 9.67 8.05
C TYR A 355 -20.99 9.73 9.54
N THR A 356 -20.71 10.84 10.22
CA THR A 356 -21.14 11.04 11.62
C THR A 356 -22.66 11.04 11.80
N ARG A 357 -23.43 11.29 10.73
CA ARG A 357 -24.91 11.23 10.70
C ARG A 357 -25.46 9.92 10.13
N GLY A 358 -24.59 8.94 9.86
CA GLY A 358 -25.00 7.63 9.32
C GLY A 358 -25.30 7.61 7.82
N TYR A 359 -25.07 8.73 7.12
CA TYR A 359 -25.18 8.76 5.66
C TYR A 359 -23.96 8.13 4.99
N LYS A 360 -24.15 7.64 3.77
CA LYS A 360 -23.15 6.95 2.97
C LYS A 360 -22.86 7.72 1.69
N VAL A 361 -21.60 7.74 1.32
CA VAL A 361 -21.14 8.14 -0.01
C VAL A 361 -20.96 6.87 -0.83
N ILE A 362 -21.37 6.88 -2.09
CA ILE A 362 -21.08 5.80 -3.05
C ILE A 362 -20.22 6.33 -4.19
N TYR A 363 -19.49 5.44 -4.85
CA TYR A 363 -18.60 5.80 -5.94
C TYR A 363 -19.02 5.12 -7.24
N THR A 364 -19.01 5.88 -8.34
CA THR A 364 -19.17 5.33 -9.68
C THR A 364 -18.05 5.79 -10.59
N PRO A 365 -17.32 4.88 -11.23
CA PRO A 365 -16.37 5.32 -12.22
C PRO A 365 -17.09 5.70 -13.54
N TRP A 366 -18.35 5.30 -13.76
CA TRP A 366 -19.08 5.39 -15.03
C TRP A 366 -19.58 6.78 -15.42
N ALA A 367 -19.59 7.73 -14.48
CA ALA A 367 -19.91 9.13 -14.73
C ALA A 367 -18.61 9.95 -14.79
N GLU A 368 -17.73 9.64 -15.74
CA GLU A 368 -16.46 10.37 -15.86
C GLU A 368 -16.66 11.84 -16.24
N THR A 369 -15.84 12.72 -15.66
CA THR A 369 -15.83 14.16 -15.93
C THR A 369 -14.40 14.60 -16.25
N PRO A 370 -14.10 14.87 -17.54
CA PRO A 370 -12.80 15.39 -17.97
C PRO A 370 -12.35 16.64 -17.19
N ALA A 371 -11.08 16.68 -16.79
CA ALA A 371 -10.46 17.76 -16.03
C ALA A 371 -8.97 17.96 -16.43
N GLU A 372 -8.35 19.07 -16.01
CA GLU A 372 -6.95 19.41 -16.30
C GLU A 372 -5.98 18.95 -15.19
N CYS A 373 -4.91 18.25 -15.58
CA CYS A 373 -3.71 18.02 -14.78
C CYS A 373 -3.01 19.33 -14.41
N VAL A 374 -2.30 19.32 -13.28
CA VAL A 374 -1.37 20.39 -12.92
C VAL A 374 -0.09 20.28 -13.73
N SER A 375 0.29 21.36 -14.42
CA SER A 375 1.38 21.34 -15.41
C SER A 375 2.77 21.69 -14.91
N THR A 376 2.93 22.10 -13.63
CA THR A 376 4.25 22.43 -13.06
C THR A 376 4.41 21.88 -11.65
N PHE A 377 5.62 21.44 -11.31
CA PHE A 377 5.90 20.81 -10.02
C PHE A 377 5.58 21.72 -8.83
N SER A 378 5.96 23.00 -8.89
CA SER A 378 5.70 23.95 -7.80
C SER A 378 4.22 24.20 -7.53
N ARG A 379 3.38 24.17 -8.59
CA ARG A 379 1.92 24.24 -8.45
C ARG A 379 1.36 22.94 -7.87
N LEU A 380 1.86 21.79 -8.33
CA LEU A 380 1.45 20.49 -7.81
C LEU A 380 1.79 20.36 -6.32
N ALA A 381 3.02 20.69 -5.93
CA ALA A 381 3.46 20.68 -4.53
C ALA A 381 2.55 21.55 -3.65
N ARG A 382 2.26 22.80 -4.05
CA ARG A 382 1.34 23.67 -3.30
C ARG A 382 -0.08 23.12 -3.21
N GLN A 383 -0.59 22.52 -4.29
CA GLN A 383 -1.90 21.87 -4.28
C GLN A 383 -1.93 20.72 -3.27
N ARG A 384 -0.93 19.85 -3.31
CA ARG A 384 -0.84 18.69 -2.41
C ARG A 384 -0.56 19.06 -0.95
N MET A 385 0.20 20.13 -0.70
CA MET A 385 0.36 20.69 0.63
C MET A 385 -0.98 21.16 1.21
N ARG A 386 -1.79 21.86 0.41
CA ARG A 386 -3.13 22.30 0.84
C ARG A 386 -4.02 21.11 1.18
N TRP A 387 -4.02 20.06 0.36
CA TRP A 387 -4.78 18.85 0.65
C TRP A 387 -4.29 18.15 1.91
N ALA A 388 -2.98 17.98 2.05
CA ALA A 388 -2.38 17.35 3.23
C ALA A 388 -2.70 18.10 4.53
N GLU A 389 -2.58 19.44 4.52
CA GLU A 389 -2.88 20.29 5.68
C GLU A 389 -4.35 20.23 6.07
N GLY A 390 -5.27 20.45 5.11
CA GLY A 390 -6.72 20.44 5.40
C GLY A 390 -7.22 19.05 5.77
N HIS A 391 -6.69 18.01 5.12
CA HIS A 391 -7.06 16.62 5.42
C HIS A 391 -6.71 16.24 6.85
N THR A 392 -5.46 16.48 7.26
CA THR A 392 -4.99 16.15 8.62
C THR A 392 -5.61 17.04 9.69
N HIS A 393 -5.89 18.31 9.39
CA HIS A 393 -6.65 19.19 10.27
C HIS A 393 -8.06 18.64 10.54
N ASN A 394 -8.77 18.21 9.50
CA ASN A 394 -10.09 17.59 9.63
C ASN A 394 -10.02 16.22 10.33
N VAL A 395 -9.02 15.39 10.03
CA VAL A 395 -8.79 14.13 10.74
C VAL A 395 -8.68 14.39 12.25
N ARG A 396 -7.84 15.34 12.68
CA ARG A 396 -7.73 15.70 14.10
C ARG A 396 -9.08 16.11 14.71
N LYS A 397 -9.81 16.98 14.02
CA LYS A 397 -11.09 17.53 14.48
C LYS A 397 -12.17 16.45 14.61
N TRP A 398 -12.20 15.51 13.67
CA TRP A 398 -13.27 14.51 13.55
C TRP A 398 -12.88 13.10 14.01
N PHE A 399 -11.64 12.91 14.50
CA PHE A 399 -11.13 11.59 14.88
C PHE A 399 -12.03 10.89 15.90
N LEU A 400 -12.23 11.51 17.07
CA LEU A 400 -13.07 10.95 18.11
C LEU A 400 -14.54 10.80 17.67
N PRO A 401 -15.20 11.84 17.08
CA PRO A 401 -16.57 11.70 16.57
C PRO A 401 -16.79 10.51 15.62
N ILE A 402 -15.82 10.20 14.75
CA ILE A 402 -15.93 9.06 13.84
C ILE A 402 -15.68 7.74 14.59
N MET A 403 -14.62 7.67 15.39
CA MET A 403 -14.23 6.43 16.07
C MET A 403 -15.23 5.98 17.14
N THR A 404 -15.89 6.92 17.82
CA THR A 404 -16.89 6.61 18.85
C THR A 404 -18.32 6.47 18.31
N SER A 405 -18.59 6.92 17.08
CA SER A 405 -19.94 6.86 16.52
C SER A 405 -20.42 5.41 16.31
N PRO A 406 -21.65 5.07 16.73
CA PRO A 406 -22.28 3.78 16.44
C PRO A 406 -22.83 3.71 15.01
N LEU A 407 -22.92 4.85 14.30
CA LEU A 407 -23.45 4.94 12.93
C LEU A 407 -22.39 4.65 11.86
N VAL A 408 -21.12 4.64 12.28
CA VAL A 408 -19.97 4.30 11.43
C VAL A 408 -19.60 2.84 11.68
N THR A 409 -19.60 2.04 10.63
CA THR A 409 -19.31 0.60 10.70
C THR A 409 -17.81 0.34 10.95
N PRO A 410 -17.43 -0.84 11.46
CA PRO A 410 -16.02 -1.17 11.70
C PRO A 410 -15.13 -1.04 10.45
N ILE A 411 -15.64 -1.41 9.27
CA ILE A 411 -14.86 -1.31 8.02
C ILE A 411 -14.68 0.15 7.58
N GLU A 412 -15.66 1.02 7.84
CA GLU A 412 -15.54 2.46 7.60
C GLU A 412 -14.58 3.12 8.59
N LYS A 413 -14.54 2.66 9.86
CA LYS A 413 -13.54 3.11 10.84
C LYS A 413 -12.14 2.68 10.45
N LEU A 414 -11.97 1.46 9.96
CA LEU A 414 -10.68 0.97 9.45
C LEU A 414 -10.21 1.81 8.25
N GLU A 415 -11.11 2.11 7.32
CA GLU A 415 -10.81 2.98 6.19
C GLU A 415 -10.49 4.42 6.63
N PHE A 416 -11.20 4.95 7.63
CA PHE A 416 -10.88 6.25 8.20
C PHE A 416 -9.51 6.28 8.87
N LEU A 417 -9.10 5.21 9.56
CA LEU A 417 -7.75 5.07 10.12
C LEU A 417 -6.69 5.03 9.01
N TYR A 418 -6.98 4.36 7.91
CA TYR A 418 -6.12 4.37 6.72
C TYR A 418 -6.01 5.78 6.11
N ASP A 419 -7.13 6.49 5.97
CA ASP A 419 -7.15 7.86 5.45
C ASP A 419 -6.47 8.84 6.41
N ALA A 420 -6.51 8.60 7.73
CA ALA A 420 -5.90 9.44 8.74
C ALA A 420 -4.38 9.55 8.57
N SER A 421 -3.70 8.44 8.25
CA SER A 421 -2.24 8.44 8.01
C SER A 421 -1.83 8.68 6.56
N TYR A 422 -2.77 8.82 5.62
CA TYR A 422 -2.49 8.86 4.18
C TYR A 422 -1.42 9.90 3.77
N TYR A 423 -1.55 11.15 4.21
CA TYR A 423 -0.57 12.20 3.86
C TYR A 423 0.70 12.19 4.74
N LEU A 424 0.68 11.47 5.86
CA LEU A 424 1.86 11.25 6.71
C LEU A 424 2.67 10.03 6.27
N GLN A 425 2.05 9.12 5.51
CA GLN A 425 2.62 7.88 5.00
C GLN A 425 4.03 8.12 4.41
N ALA A 426 4.16 8.96 3.40
CA ALA A 426 5.45 9.24 2.79
C ALA A 426 6.58 9.64 3.79
N GLY A 427 6.26 10.43 4.82
CA GLY A 427 7.21 10.82 5.86
C GLY A 427 7.49 9.71 6.88
N LEU A 428 6.45 8.99 7.30
CA LEU A 428 6.57 7.83 8.19
C LEU A 428 7.38 6.70 7.53
N PHE A 429 7.36 6.58 6.20
CA PHE A 429 8.18 5.61 5.45
C PHE A 429 9.64 5.93 5.61
N VAL A 430 10.01 7.18 5.32
CA VAL A 430 11.38 7.65 5.40
C VAL A 430 11.90 7.53 6.82
N ILE A 431 11.11 7.92 7.82
CA ILE A 431 11.47 7.77 9.24
C ILE A 431 11.63 6.29 9.59
N GLY A 432 10.67 5.43 9.23
CA GLY A 432 10.74 4.00 9.52
C GLY A 432 11.94 3.32 8.85
N SER A 433 12.19 3.59 7.56
CA SER A 433 13.35 3.07 6.84
C SER A 433 14.67 3.59 7.39
N LEU A 434 14.76 4.86 7.79
CA LEU A 434 15.94 5.41 8.44
C LEU A 434 16.15 4.81 9.83
N SER A 435 15.11 4.67 10.63
CA SER A 435 15.16 4.02 11.94
C SER A 435 15.62 2.58 11.82
N TRP A 436 15.07 1.82 10.87
CA TRP A 436 15.53 0.47 10.57
C TRP A 436 17.00 0.45 10.14
N LEU A 437 17.39 1.32 9.18
CA LEU A 437 18.77 1.38 8.71
C LEU A 437 19.75 1.76 9.82
N ILE A 438 19.39 2.71 10.70
CA ILE A 438 20.20 3.10 11.85
C ILE A 438 20.32 1.94 12.85
N SER A 439 19.21 1.25 13.14
CA SER A 439 19.20 0.08 14.01
C SER A 439 20.14 -1.01 13.50
N GLU A 440 20.03 -1.36 12.21
CA GLU A 440 20.81 -2.42 11.58
C GLU A 440 22.28 -2.03 11.35
N VAL A 441 22.54 -0.84 10.82
CA VAL A 441 23.89 -0.44 10.36
C VAL A 441 24.72 0.17 11.48
N ILE A 442 24.12 1.01 12.33
CA ILE A 442 24.85 1.74 13.37
C ILE A 442 24.86 0.94 14.67
N PHE A 443 23.70 0.48 15.12
CA PHE A 443 23.56 -0.20 16.41
C PHE A 443 23.63 -1.72 16.31
N GLN A 444 23.64 -2.29 15.10
CA GLN A 444 23.66 -3.74 14.85
C GLN A 444 22.59 -4.49 15.66
N THR A 445 21.49 -3.80 15.97
CA THR A 445 20.38 -4.33 16.75
C THR A 445 19.37 -4.88 15.77
N HIS A 446 19.45 -6.20 15.61
CA HIS A 446 18.61 -6.96 14.71
C HIS A 446 17.26 -7.21 15.39
N VAL A 447 16.17 -7.02 14.64
CA VAL A 447 14.86 -7.44 15.14
C VAL A 447 14.79 -8.97 15.08
N PRO A 448 14.56 -9.68 16.20
CA PRO A 448 14.59 -11.14 16.20
C PRO A 448 13.50 -11.72 15.28
N GLY A 449 13.83 -12.77 14.52
CA GLY A 449 12.93 -13.35 13.51
C GLY A 449 12.72 -12.47 12.26
N TRP A 450 13.23 -11.24 12.26
CA TRP A 450 13.17 -10.30 11.15
C TRP A 450 14.47 -10.34 10.34
N THR A 451 14.52 -11.19 9.33
CA THR A 451 15.71 -11.29 8.46
C THR A 451 15.86 -10.04 7.60
N ALA A 452 17.09 -9.74 7.17
CA ALA A 452 17.32 -8.69 6.16
C ALA A 452 16.45 -8.89 4.91
N LEU A 453 16.18 -10.15 4.52
CA LEU A 453 15.25 -10.51 3.44
C LEU A 453 13.82 -9.98 3.69
N LEU A 454 13.31 -10.03 4.93
CA LEU A 454 12.01 -9.49 5.29
C LEU A 454 12.02 -7.94 5.30
N GLY A 455 13.10 -7.31 5.74
CA GLY A 455 13.28 -5.85 5.62
C GLY A 455 13.24 -5.37 4.16
N TRP A 456 13.96 -6.06 3.28
CA TRP A 456 13.94 -5.78 1.83
C TRP A 456 12.60 -6.10 1.19
N SER A 457 11.91 -7.18 1.61
CA SER A 457 10.60 -7.51 1.06
C SER A 457 9.55 -6.45 1.40
N LEU A 458 9.60 -5.83 2.59
CA LEU A 458 8.79 -4.66 2.91
C LEU A 458 9.09 -3.49 1.97
N LEU A 459 10.36 -3.16 1.75
CA LEU A 459 10.73 -2.06 0.87
C LEU A 459 10.25 -2.29 -0.57
N PHE A 460 10.48 -3.48 -1.14
CA PHE A 460 10.08 -3.81 -2.50
C PHE A 460 8.56 -3.93 -2.66
N SER A 461 7.86 -4.57 -1.71
CA SER A 461 6.40 -4.68 -1.75
C SER A 461 5.74 -3.29 -1.76
N ASN A 462 6.31 -2.32 -1.05
CA ASN A 462 5.85 -0.93 -1.08
C ASN A 462 6.15 -0.20 -2.39
N ILE A 463 7.35 -0.39 -2.96
CA ILE A 463 7.76 0.28 -4.20
C ILE A 463 6.89 -0.14 -5.40
N PHE A 464 6.51 -1.42 -5.49
CA PHE A 464 5.76 -1.93 -6.63
C PHE A 464 4.23 -1.76 -6.53
N ALA A 465 3.70 -1.52 -5.34
CA ALA A 465 2.26 -1.43 -5.11
C ALA A 465 1.59 -0.28 -5.90
N LEU A 466 2.15 0.93 -5.81
CA LEU A 466 1.61 2.11 -6.51
C LEU A 466 1.75 2.02 -8.04
N PRO A 467 2.91 1.66 -8.62
CA PRO A 467 3.02 1.44 -10.05
C PRO A 467 2.04 0.41 -10.59
N LEU A 468 1.85 -0.71 -9.87
CA LEU A 468 0.92 -1.76 -10.28
C LEU A 468 -0.53 -1.27 -10.29
N MET A 469 -0.95 -0.53 -9.25
CA MET A 469 -2.28 0.06 -9.17
C MET A 469 -2.52 1.08 -10.30
N ASN A 470 -1.57 1.98 -10.53
CA ASN A 470 -1.66 3.00 -11.59
C ASN A 470 -1.72 2.36 -12.97
N LEU A 471 -0.92 1.32 -13.22
CA LEU A 471 -0.97 0.55 -14.45
C LEU A 471 -2.31 -0.17 -14.62
N GLY A 472 -2.82 -0.80 -13.56
CA GLY A 472 -4.14 -1.44 -13.56
C GLY A 472 -5.27 -0.47 -13.94
N GLY A 473 -5.22 0.75 -13.39
CA GLY A 473 -6.18 1.81 -13.75
C GLY A 473 -6.11 2.21 -15.23
N LEU A 474 -4.90 2.42 -15.77
CA LEU A 474 -4.71 2.72 -17.20
C LEU A 474 -5.19 1.59 -18.11
N ILE A 475 -5.02 0.34 -17.71
CA ILE A 475 -5.51 -0.84 -18.45
C ILE A 475 -7.04 -0.84 -18.49
N LEU A 476 -7.70 -0.59 -17.35
CA LEU A 476 -9.17 -0.56 -17.28
C LEU A 476 -9.81 0.55 -18.12
N GLU A 477 -9.09 1.66 -18.31
CA GLU A 477 -9.50 2.77 -19.15
C GLU A 477 -9.22 2.56 -20.64
N GLU A 478 -8.47 1.51 -21.00
CA GLU A 478 -7.88 1.32 -22.33
C GLU A 478 -7.06 2.55 -22.78
N ALA A 479 -6.28 3.09 -21.84
CA ALA A 479 -5.43 4.23 -22.11
C ALA A 479 -4.41 3.88 -23.23
N PRO A 480 -4.07 4.84 -24.10
CA PRO A 480 -3.02 4.64 -25.10
C PRO A 480 -1.72 4.16 -24.48
N ALA A 481 -0.99 3.25 -25.13
CA ALA A 481 0.25 2.67 -24.60
C ALA A 481 1.31 3.72 -24.18
N ARG A 482 1.29 4.91 -24.80
CA ARG A 482 2.16 6.04 -24.42
C ARG A 482 1.88 6.58 -23.01
N ASP A 483 0.67 6.40 -22.45
CA ASP A 483 0.31 6.90 -21.12
C ASP A 483 0.97 6.04 -20.02
N VAL A 484 1.44 4.82 -20.34
CA VAL A 484 2.16 3.92 -19.41
C VAL A 484 3.44 4.56 -18.88
N GLN A 485 4.10 5.42 -19.67
CA GLN A 485 5.29 6.15 -19.20
C GLN A 485 4.98 7.05 -17.99
N GLY A 486 3.72 7.50 -17.86
CA GLY A 486 3.24 8.26 -16.71
C GLY A 486 3.30 7.47 -15.40
N VAL A 487 3.21 6.14 -15.43
CA VAL A 487 3.29 5.29 -14.22
C VAL A 487 4.64 5.49 -13.51
N PHE A 488 5.73 5.54 -14.28
CA PHE A 488 7.07 5.80 -13.73
C PHE A 488 7.20 7.23 -13.24
N GLY A 489 6.63 8.20 -13.95
CA GLY A 489 6.57 9.58 -13.49
C GLY A 489 5.81 9.72 -12.17
N ALA A 490 4.70 8.98 -11.99
CA ALA A 490 3.92 8.96 -10.76
C ALA A 490 4.72 8.39 -9.58
N LEU A 491 5.53 7.34 -9.82
CA LEU A 491 6.46 6.81 -8.83
C LEU A 491 7.51 7.86 -8.40
N VAL A 492 8.07 8.61 -9.36
CA VAL A 492 9.02 9.69 -9.02
C VAL A 492 8.32 10.78 -8.20
N LEU A 493 7.09 11.15 -8.57
CA LEU A 493 6.32 12.17 -7.84
C LEU A 493 5.97 11.75 -6.42
N SER A 494 5.65 10.47 -6.17
CA SER A 494 5.33 10.00 -4.82
C SER A 494 6.49 10.23 -3.86
N PHE A 495 7.74 10.13 -4.33
CA PHE A 495 8.93 10.46 -3.51
C PHE A 495 9.25 11.97 -3.52
N ALA A 496 9.14 12.64 -4.67
CA ALA A 496 9.50 14.06 -4.77
C ALA A 496 8.57 14.98 -3.94
N LEU A 497 7.32 14.56 -3.71
CA LEU A 497 6.34 15.32 -2.95
C LEU A 497 6.41 15.09 -1.43
N VAL A 498 7.11 14.05 -0.96
CA VAL A 498 7.25 13.69 0.47
C VAL A 498 7.52 14.89 1.39
N PRO A 499 8.59 15.69 1.18
CA PRO A 499 8.95 16.74 2.14
C PRO A 499 7.88 17.84 2.21
N PHE A 500 7.15 18.08 1.13
CA PHE A 500 6.09 19.08 1.06
C PHE A 500 4.82 18.58 1.74
N GLN A 501 4.35 17.38 1.36
CA GLN A 501 3.14 16.78 1.91
C GLN A 501 3.30 16.42 3.38
N GLY A 502 4.43 15.82 3.77
CA GLY A 502 4.70 15.43 5.15
C GLY A 502 4.75 16.62 6.10
N TRP A 503 5.43 17.71 5.71
CA TRP A 503 5.42 18.94 6.50
C TRP A 503 4.02 19.54 6.63
N ALA A 504 3.27 19.64 5.53
CA ALA A 504 1.92 20.20 5.54
C ALA A 504 0.93 19.35 6.36
N ALA A 505 1.03 18.02 6.26
CA ALA A 505 0.26 17.07 7.06
C ALA A 505 0.58 17.21 8.57
N PHE A 506 1.86 17.28 8.92
CA PHE A 506 2.27 17.49 10.31
C PHE A 506 1.79 18.84 10.85
N LYS A 507 1.91 19.89 10.04
CA LYS A 507 1.38 21.22 10.35
C LYS A 507 -0.13 21.18 10.59
N GLY A 508 -0.92 20.53 9.73
CA GLY A 508 -2.37 20.41 9.88
C GLY A 508 -2.80 19.65 11.14
N LEU A 509 -2.02 18.66 11.56
CA LEU A 509 -2.25 17.89 12.78
C LEU A 509 -1.99 18.69 14.07
N ILE A 510 -1.04 19.62 14.08
CA ILE A 510 -0.67 20.36 15.30
C ILE A 510 -1.32 21.74 15.35
N SER A 511 -1.42 22.42 14.21
CA SER A 511 -1.89 23.81 14.15
C SER A 511 -3.36 23.91 14.54
N ARG A 512 -3.74 24.93 15.30
CA ARG A 512 -5.14 25.19 15.63
C ARG A 512 -5.93 25.65 14.41
N ASP A 513 -5.30 26.47 13.58
CA ASP A 513 -5.91 27.05 12.38
C ASP A 513 -5.30 26.45 11.11
N GLU A 514 -6.10 26.41 10.04
CA GLU A 514 -5.64 26.07 8.71
C GLU A 514 -4.91 27.27 8.07
N GLY A 515 -3.94 26.95 7.22
CA GLY A 515 -3.20 27.93 6.44
C GLY A 515 -4.01 28.61 5.33
N PRO A 516 -3.41 29.61 4.68
CA PRO A 516 -4.05 30.30 3.56
C PRO A 516 -4.28 29.36 2.37
N TRP A 517 -5.39 29.56 1.65
CA TRP A 517 -5.69 28.82 0.43
C TRP A 517 -4.97 29.44 -0.77
N PHE A 518 -4.33 28.61 -1.59
CA PHE A 518 -3.68 29.03 -2.82
C PHE A 518 -4.34 28.42 -4.05
N ARG A 519 -4.57 29.27 -5.05
CA ARG A 519 -5.09 28.84 -6.36
C ARG A 519 -4.08 27.93 -7.06
N THR A 520 -4.60 26.97 -7.82
CA THR A 520 -3.83 26.14 -8.76
C THR A 520 -4.13 26.58 -10.20
N PRO A 521 -3.35 27.51 -10.80
CA PRO A 521 -3.66 28.04 -12.11
C PRO A 521 -3.62 26.95 -13.19
N LYS A 522 -4.72 26.88 -13.95
CA LYS A 522 -4.91 25.97 -15.09
C LYS A 522 -4.36 26.58 -16.38
N THR A 523 -4.07 25.73 -17.36
CA THR A 523 -3.46 26.17 -18.63
C THR A 523 -4.53 26.46 -19.67
N GLY A 524 -5.73 25.89 -19.53
CA GLY A 524 -6.81 26.00 -20.51
C GLY A 524 -6.58 25.12 -21.74
N ARG A 525 -5.52 24.31 -21.74
CA ARG A 525 -5.09 23.53 -22.90
C ARG A 525 -5.83 22.21 -22.97
N VAL A 526 -6.20 21.83 -24.18
CA VAL A 526 -6.69 20.49 -24.50
C VAL A 526 -5.68 19.87 -25.46
N THR A 527 -4.99 18.82 -25.02
CA THR A 527 -3.92 18.16 -25.79
C THR A 527 -4.42 17.00 -26.63
N ASP A 528 -5.53 16.39 -26.22
CA ASP A 528 -6.03 15.16 -26.81
C ASP A 528 -7.54 15.24 -27.03
N GLU A 529 -8.02 14.52 -28.03
CA GLU A 529 -9.46 14.37 -28.24
C GLU A 529 -10.07 13.55 -27.10
N VAL A 530 -11.13 14.08 -26.49
CA VAL A 530 -11.77 13.44 -25.35
C VAL A 530 -13.14 12.89 -25.74
N ARG A 531 -13.33 11.60 -25.48
CA ARG A 531 -14.56 10.83 -25.68
C ARG A 531 -14.81 9.99 -24.42
N HIS A 532 -16.03 9.45 -24.28
CA HIS A 532 -16.33 8.52 -23.20
C HIS A 532 -15.34 7.35 -23.14
N LEU A 533 -15.06 6.90 -21.93
CA LEU A 533 -14.13 5.81 -21.67
C LEU A 533 -14.64 4.50 -22.29
N ARG A 534 -13.80 3.85 -23.11
CA ARG A 534 -14.06 2.52 -23.67
C ARG A 534 -13.45 1.50 -22.71
N ARG A 535 -14.25 0.97 -21.79
CA ARG A 535 -13.75 0.07 -20.73
C ARG A 535 -13.74 -1.38 -21.22
N LEU A 536 -12.57 -2.02 -21.20
CA LEU A 536 -12.37 -3.48 -21.40
C LEU A 536 -12.92 -4.10 -22.71
N TYR A 537 -13.23 -3.28 -23.71
CA TYR A 537 -13.60 -3.74 -25.05
C TYR A 537 -12.49 -4.59 -25.71
N MET A 538 -11.25 -4.12 -25.70
CA MET A 538 -10.08 -4.76 -26.33
C MET A 538 -9.58 -5.96 -25.52
N LEU A 539 -9.52 -5.84 -24.19
CA LEU A 539 -9.06 -6.93 -23.32
C LEU A 539 -10.09 -8.07 -23.26
N GLY A 540 -11.39 -7.73 -23.25
CA GLY A 540 -12.48 -8.70 -23.39
C GLY A 540 -12.49 -9.38 -24.78
N ARG A 541 -12.18 -8.64 -25.85
CA ARG A 541 -12.02 -9.19 -27.22
C ARG A 541 -10.82 -10.13 -27.33
N TRP A 542 -9.70 -9.82 -26.67
CA TRP A 542 -8.51 -10.65 -26.65
C TRP A 542 -8.74 -11.94 -25.84
N LEU A 543 -9.38 -11.85 -24.67
CA LEU A 543 -9.64 -13.01 -23.79
C LEU A 543 -10.77 -13.93 -24.30
N ARG A 544 -11.82 -13.40 -24.94
CA ARG A 544 -13.02 -14.17 -25.33
C ARG A 544 -13.02 -14.63 -26.80
N GLY A 545 -11.99 -14.29 -27.56
CA GLY A 545 -11.88 -14.59 -28.99
C GLY A 545 -12.87 -13.80 -29.86
N ARG A 546 -12.65 -13.80 -31.19
CA ARG A 546 -13.52 -13.15 -32.18
C ARG A 546 -14.90 -13.81 -32.23
N ARG A 547 -15.82 -13.44 -31.32
CA ARG A 547 -17.26 -13.57 -31.56
C ARG A 547 -17.81 -12.20 -31.89
N GLY A 548 -18.59 -12.13 -32.98
CA GLY A 548 -19.04 -10.90 -33.63
C GLY A 548 -19.52 -9.87 -32.62
N ALA A 549 -18.74 -8.80 -32.47
CA ALA A 549 -19.12 -7.68 -31.63
C ALA A 549 -20.23 -6.89 -32.34
N PRO A 550 -21.24 -6.38 -31.61
CA PRO A 550 -22.07 -5.32 -32.13
C PRO A 550 -21.16 -4.16 -32.56
N ARG A 551 -21.37 -3.63 -33.76
CA ARG A 551 -20.76 -2.36 -34.18
C ARG A 551 -21.34 -1.27 -33.27
N TRP A 552 -20.69 -1.01 -32.14
CA TRP A 552 -20.98 0.20 -31.36
C TRP A 552 -20.29 1.36 -32.06
N THR A 553 -21.01 1.99 -32.98
CA THR A 553 -20.63 3.29 -33.52
C THR A 553 -20.87 4.33 -32.43
N SER A 554 -19.86 4.60 -31.62
CA SER A 554 -19.82 5.83 -30.82
C SER A 554 -19.67 6.99 -31.81
N ALA A 555 -20.80 7.41 -32.37
CA ALA A 555 -20.98 8.68 -33.06
C ALA A 555 -21.10 9.81 -32.03
N THR A 556 -20.32 9.76 -30.95
CA THR A 556 -20.26 10.87 -29.98
C THR A 556 -19.22 11.86 -30.48
N THR A 557 -19.69 13.05 -30.84
CA THR A 557 -18.86 14.24 -31.09
C THR A 557 -17.88 14.41 -29.93
N PRO A 558 -16.59 14.66 -30.18
CA PRO A 558 -15.63 14.88 -29.10
C PRO A 558 -16.02 16.10 -28.26
N ILE A 559 -15.98 15.94 -26.94
CA ILE A 559 -16.39 17.00 -26.01
C ILE A 559 -15.33 18.09 -25.86
N ALA A 560 -14.09 17.76 -26.18
CA ALA A 560 -12.99 18.69 -26.24
C ALA A 560 -12.11 18.35 -27.45
N LYS A 561 -11.82 19.35 -28.29
CA LYS A 561 -10.91 19.21 -29.43
C LYS A 561 -9.51 19.71 -29.06
N PRO A 562 -8.45 19.09 -29.59
CA PRO A 562 -7.09 19.57 -29.37
C PRO A 562 -6.94 21.03 -29.78
N SER A 563 -6.24 21.83 -28.98
CA SER A 563 -5.85 23.18 -29.39
C SER A 563 -4.88 23.07 -30.60
N PRO A 564 -4.91 24.01 -31.57
CA PRO A 564 -4.13 23.94 -32.83
C PRO A 564 -2.60 24.11 -32.67
N PHE A 565 -2.03 23.70 -31.54
CA PHE A 565 -0.63 23.94 -31.19
C PHE A 565 0.30 22.82 -31.70
N ARG A 566 1.48 23.21 -32.18
CA ARG A 566 2.54 22.30 -32.62
C ARG A 566 3.20 21.71 -31.37
N ALA A 567 2.88 20.45 -31.03
CA ALA A 567 3.51 19.76 -29.91
C ALA A 567 5.04 19.83 -30.06
N THR A 568 5.72 20.53 -29.15
CA THR A 568 7.18 20.41 -29.05
C THR A 568 7.49 18.97 -28.67
N PRO A 569 8.30 18.22 -29.44
CA PRO A 569 8.67 16.87 -29.06
C PRO A 569 9.41 16.95 -27.73
N HIS A 570 8.71 16.59 -26.65
CA HIS A 570 9.31 16.61 -25.32
C HIS A 570 10.51 15.68 -25.34
N LYS A 571 11.66 16.14 -24.83
CA LYS A 571 12.81 15.29 -24.57
C LYS A 571 12.43 14.31 -23.47
N ARG A 572 11.83 13.19 -23.88
CA ARG A 572 11.45 12.04 -23.02
C ARG A 572 12.64 11.49 -22.22
N TRP A 573 13.87 11.89 -22.59
CA TRP A 573 15.10 11.49 -21.96
C TRP A 573 15.19 11.81 -20.45
N VAL A 574 14.54 12.86 -19.93
CA VAL A 574 14.58 13.15 -18.48
C VAL A 574 13.87 12.05 -17.67
N GLY A 575 12.70 11.60 -18.14
CA GLY A 575 12.01 10.45 -17.55
C GLY A 575 12.85 9.18 -17.66
N TRP A 576 13.41 8.91 -18.84
CA TRP A 576 14.32 7.77 -19.05
C TRP A 576 15.63 7.86 -18.26
N PHE A 577 16.14 9.04 -17.97
CA PHE A 577 17.35 9.26 -17.18
C PHE A 577 17.09 8.99 -15.70
N VAL A 578 15.96 9.46 -15.17
CA VAL A 578 15.54 9.14 -13.79
C VAL A 578 15.20 7.65 -13.66
N ILE A 579 14.52 7.07 -14.67
CA ILE A 579 14.26 5.62 -14.74
C ILE A 579 15.58 4.85 -14.79
N GLY A 580 16.52 5.24 -15.66
CA GLY A 580 17.83 4.62 -15.76
C GLY A 580 18.60 4.72 -14.45
N SER A 581 18.52 5.86 -13.76
CA SER A 581 19.16 6.06 -12.45
C SER A 581 18.52 5.20 -11.36
N LEU A 582 17.19 5.10 -11.31
CA LEU A 582 16.48 4.24 -10.36
C LEU A 582 16.70 2.75 -10.68
N VAL A 583 16.71 2.35 -11.95
CA VAL A 583 17.00 0.96 -12.36
C VAL A 583 18.46 0.60 -12.08
N LEU A 584 19.41 1.53 -12.25
CA LEU A 584 20.80 1.32 -11.86
C LEU A 584 20.96 1.26 -10.34
N LEU A 585 20.25 2.12 -9.60
CA LEU A 585 20.28 2.13 -8.14
C LEU A 585 19.63 0.87 -7.55
N PHE A 586 18.43 0.50 -7.99
CA PHE A 586 17.71 -0.70 -7.54
C PHE A 586 18.30 -1.98 -8.11
N GLY A 587 18.73 -2.00 -9.37
CA GLY A 587 19.46 -3.12 -9.97
C GLY A 587 20.82 -3.31 -9.31
N GLY A 588 21.49 -2.20 -8.92
CA GLY A 588 22.68 -2.21 -8.08
C GLY A 588 22.40 -2.77 -6.70
N LEU A 589 21.30 -2.36 -6.06
CA LEU A 589 20.84 -2.90 -4.77
C LEU A 589 20.48 -4.39 -4.86
N VAL A 590 19.80 -4.84 -5.91
CA VAL A 590 19.47 -6.25 -6.15
C VAL A 590 20.71 -7.07 -6.45
N ALA A 591 21.61 -6.57 -7.30
CA ALA A 591 22.88 -7.24 -7.57
C ALA A 591 23.77 -7.29 -6.32
N ALA A 592 23.78 -6.22 -5.51
CA ALA A 592 24.48 -6.16 -4.24
C ALA A 592 23.81 -7.03 -3.17
N SER A 593 22.48 -7.21 -3.18
CA SER A 593 21.80 -8.12 -2.25
C SER A 593 21.96 -9.58 -2.64
N MET A 594 22.02 -9.88 -3.94
CA MET A 594 22.32 -11.23 -4.45
C MET A 594 23.80 -11.62 -4.33
N ARG A 595 24.69 -10.61 -4.26
CA ARG A 595 26.14 -10.79 -4.06
C ARG A 595 26.59 -10.44 -2.65
N ALA A 596 25.66 -10.00 -1.79
CA ALA A 596 25.91 -9.89 -0.37
C ALA A 596 26.23 -11.31 0.08
N PRO A 597 27.36 -11.55 0.77
CA PRO A 597 27.63 -12.83 1.38
C PRO A 597 26.57 -13.08 2.45
N THR A 598 25.43 -13.61 2.04
CA THR A 598 24.52 -14.28 2.94
C THR A 598 25.30 -15.44 3.49
N VAL A 599 25.61 -15.40 4.78
CA VAL A 599 26.19 -16.57 5.41
C VAL A 599 25.22 -17.71 5.18
N SER A 600 25.71 -18.77 4.53
CA SER A 600 25.13 -20.11 4.65
C SER A 600 25.10 -20.57 6.12
N ALA A 601 25.68 -19.82 7.06
CA ALA A 601 25.93 -20.18 8.46
C ALA A 601 25.31 -19.23 9.50
N ALA A 602 24.19 -18.56 9.20
CA ALA A 602 23.42 -17.86 10.24
C ALA A 602 22.41 -18.86 10.85
N GLY A 603 22.77 -19.49 11.97
CA GLY A 603 21.92 -20.46 12.67
C GLY A 603 22.05 -21.93 12.23
N ASN A 604 22.96 -22.25 11.30
CA ASN A 604 23.26 -23.63 10.92
C ASN A 604 24.40 -24.21 11.77
N PRO A 605 24.33 -25.48 12.20
CA PRO A 605 25.38 -26.14 12.95
C PRO A 605 26.65 -26.26 12.12
N LEU A 606 27.77 -25.93 12.75
CA LEU A 606 29.13 -26.15 12.27
C LEU A 606 29.71 -27.37 12.96
N TYR A 607 30.07 -28.40 12.20
CA TYR A 607 30.56 -29.68 12.70
C TYR A 607 32.09 -29.73 12.74
N LEU A 608 32.62 -30.44 13.73
CA LEU A 608 34.06 -30.58 13.94
C LEU A 608 34.60 -31.81 13.21
N HIS A 609 35.56 -31.63 12.30
CA HIS A 609 36.14 -32.72 11.50
C HIS A 609 37.61 -33.00 11.79
N GLY A 610 38.00 -34.25 11.62
CA GLY A 610 39.38 -34.72 11.78
C GLY A 610 39.95 -35.35 10.51
N THR A 611 41.28 -35.43 10.46
CA THR A 611 42.04 -36.22 9.47
C THR A 611 42.70 -37.41 10.15
N GLY A 612 42.98 -38.48 9.40
CA GLY A 612 43.52 -39.74 9.94
C GLY A 612 42.46 -40.80 10.24
N THR A 613 42.85 -41.86 10.97
CA THR A 613 42.01 -43.04 11.28
C THR A 613 41.42 -42.98 12.69
N ALA A 614 40.12 -43.23 12.83
CA ALA A 614 39.46 -43.32 14.14
C ALA A 614 40.01 -44.50 14.97
N PRO A 615 40.08 -44.39 16.32
CA PRO A 615 39.59 -43.30 17.16
C PRO A 615 40.57 -42.11 17.33
N GLY A 616 41.82 -42.20 16.85
CA GLY A 616 42.90 -41.23 17.08
C GLY A 616 43.10 -40.19 15.97
N CYS A 617 42.02 -39.58 15.47
CA CYS A 617 42.11 -38.56 14.43
C CYS A 617 42.74 -37.25 14.95
N VAL A 618 43.29 -36.45 14.04
CA VAL A 618 43.82 -35.11 14.33
C VAL A 618 42.82 -34.06 13.84
N ALA A 619 42.51 -33.06 14.68
CA ALA A 619 41.61 -31.96 14.31
C ALA A 619 42.07 -31.25 13.03
N SER A 620 41.13 -30.87 12.18
CA SER A 620 41.42 -30.32 10.85
C SER A 620 40.57 -29.10 10.52
N THR A 621 39.30 -29.32 10.16
CA THR A 621 38.40 -28.27 9.67
C THR A 621 37.09 -28.22 10.46
N VAL A 622 36.40 -27.10 10.33
CA VAL A 622 35.01 -26.92 10.76
C VAL A 622 34.20 -26.55 9.51
N ASP A 623 33.09 -27.22 9.26
CA ASP A 623 32.18 -26.88 8.15
C ASP A 623 30.73 -27.30 8.45
N GLN A 624 29.84 -27.31 7.45
CA GLN A 624 28.40 -27.58 7.62
C GLN A 624 28.00 -29.01 7.30
N ALA A 625 28.94 -29.84 6.85
CA ALA A 625 28.69 -31.24 6.59
C ALA A 625 28.60 -32.00 7.92
N VAL A 626 27.57 -32.82 8.05
CA VAL A 626 27.50 -33.78 9.17
C VAL A 626 28.64 -34.80 9.01
N GLY A 627 29.20 -35.24 10.13
CA GLY A 627 30.21 -36.30 10.16
C GLY A 627 29.74 -37.57 9.42
N THR A 628 30.66 -38.16 8.66
CA THR A 628 30.35 -39.27 7.75
C THR A 628 30.98 -40.60 8.17
N ARG A 629 31.58 -40.68 9.37
CA ARG A 629 32.33 -41.87 9.79
C ARG A 629 31.49 -42.79 10.67
N ALA A 630 31.55 -44.09 10.38
CA ALA A 630 30.90 -45.13 11.20
C ALA A 630 31.58 -45.31 12.57
N THR A 631 32.90 -45.09 12.64
CA THR A 631 33.66 -45.00 13.90
C THR A 631 34.12 -43.57 14.07
N ALA A 632 33.63 -42.92 15.12
CA ALA A 632 33.87 -41.51 15.35
C ALA A 632 35.28 -41.23 15.91
N CYS A 633 35.80 -40.04 15.63
CA CYS A 633 37.07 -39.57 16.15
C CYS A 633 36.92 -39.15 17.63
N GLN A 634 37.98 -39.29 18.42
CA GLN A 634 37.92 -39.10 19.86
C GLN A 634 39.09 -38.24 20.39
N VAL A 635 38.79 -37.36 21.34
CA VAL A 635 39.79 -36.63 22.15
C VAL A 635 39.66 -37.10 23.59
N GLN A 636 40.73 -37.68 24.15
CA GLN A 636 40.76 -38.13 25.54
C GLN A 636 40.94 -36.94 26.51
N SER A 637 40.32 -37.01 27.70
CA SER A 637 40.60 -36.07 28.77
C SER A 637 42.01 -36.27 29.33
N GLY A 638 42.88 -35.26 29.17
CA GLY A 638 44.31 -35.40 29.45
C GLY A 638 45.10 -34.09 29.57
N GLY A 639 44.43 -32.94 29.61
CA GLY A 639 45.06 -31.63 29.78
C GLY A 639 45.54 -30.94 28.49
N GLY A 640 45.22 -31.49 27.32
CA GLY A 640 45.55 -30.89 26.02
C GLY A 640 44.41 -30.05 25.43
N SER A 641 44.77 -29.01 24.67
CA SER A 641 43.85 -28.21 23.87
C SER A 641 43.88 -28.65 22.41
N THR A 642 42.71 -28.90 21.83
CA THR A 642 42.55 -29.24 20.41
C THR A 642 41.87 -28.07 19.70
N THR A 643 42.36 -27.69 18.51
CA THR A 643 41.88 -26.52 17.77
C THR A 643 41.49 -26.89 16.34
N TRP A 644 40.33 -26.41 15.90
CA TRP A 644 39.84 -26.53 14.54
C TRP A 644 39.79 -25.16 13.85
N SER A 645 39.97 -25.16 12.54
CA SER A 645 39.94 -23.96 11.71
C SER A 645 38.83 -24.01 10.67
N PHE A 646 38.12 -22.91 10.50
CA PHE A 646 37.29 -22.67 9.32
C PHE A 646 37.96 -21.61 8.47
N SER A 647 38.78 -22.08 7.51
CA SER A 647 39.56 -21.25 6.61
C SER A 647 38.94 -21.19 5.21
N GLY A 648 39.40 -20.28 4.36
CA GLY A 648 38.85 -20.10 3.01
C GLY A 648 37.48 -19.42 2.96
N ILE A 649 37.05 -18.83 4.08
CA ILE A 649 35.80 -18.07 4.18
C ILE A 649 35.99 -16.62 3.72
N PRO A 650 35.00 -16.02 3.02
CA PRO A 650 35.01 -14.60 2.69
C PRO A 650 35.11 -13.73 3.95
N ALA A 651 35.65 -12.51 3.81
CA ALA A 651 35.67 -11.54 4.90
C ALA A 651 34.25 -11.28 5.42
N GLN A 652 34.05 -11.42 6.73
CA GLN A 652 32.72 -11.41 7.34
C GLN A 652 32.77 -11.13 8.84
N THR A 653 31.66 -10.64 9.39
CA THR A 653 31.52 -10.32 10.82
C THR A 653 30.54 -11.28 11.49
N VAL A 654 31.03 -12.18 12.34
CA VAL A 654 30.15 -13.02 13.16
C VAL A 654 29.51 -12.14 14.25
N ALA A 655 28.18 -12.07 14.28
CA ALA A 655 27.44 -11.20 15.19
C ALA A 655 27.77 -11.45 16.67
N ALA A 656 27.56 -10.41 17.47
CA ALA A 656 27.43 -10.52 18.91
C ALA A 656 26.22 -11.43 19.24
N GLY A 657 26.38 -12.38 20.17
CA GLY A 657 25.25 -13.21 20.59
C GLY A 657 25.62 -14.54 21.22
N VAL A 658 24.61 -15.39 21.41
CA VAL A 658 24.72 -16.68 22.08
C VAL A 658 25.27 -17.74 21.12
N TRP A 659 26.42 -18.30 21.46
CA TRP A 659 26.98 -19.49 20.81
C TRP A 659 26.44 -20.73 21.51
N THR A 660 26.01 -21.73 20.75
CA THR A 660 25.54 -23.01 21.30
C THR A 660 26.46 -24.13 20.87
N PHE A 661 27.07 -24.82 21.83
CA PHE A 661 27.98 -25.93 21.62
C PHE A 661 27.29 -27.23 22.02
N THR A 662 27.23 -28.20 21.14
CA THR A 662 26.62 -29.52 21.37
C THR A 662 27.68 -30.60 21.23
N MET A 663 28.11 -31.18 22.35
CA MET A 663 29.25 -32.09 22.43
C MET A 663 28.81 -33.52 22.72
N ASN A 664 29.39 -34.49 22.02
CA ASN A 664 29.14 -35.91 22.24
C ASN A 664 30.30 -36.58 22.99
N TRP A 665 30.02 -37.64 23.75
CA TRP A 665 30.97 -38.27 24.68
C TRP A 665 30.83 -39.80 24.71
N THR A 666 31.95 -40.51 24.90
CA THR A 666 31.98 -41.98 25.07
C THR A 666 33.06 -42.42 26.07
N GLY A 667 32.78 -43.45 26.86
CA GLY A 667 33.72 -44.05 27.83
C GLY A 667 33.64 -43.45 29.25
N GLY A 668 34.30 -44.10 30.22
CA GLY A 668 34.34 -43.72 31.64
C GLY A 668 33.70 -44.76 32.57
N THR A 669 34.33 -45.05 33.72
CA THR A 669 33.78 -45.94 34.78
C THR A 669 33.93 -45.26 36.13
N GLY A 670 32.82 -45.11 36.87
CA GLY A 670 32.76 -44.45 38.18
C GLY A 670 32.46 -42.95 38.11
N ALA A 671 32.19 -42.33 39.27
CA ALA A 671 31.95 -40.90 39.39
C ALA A 671 33.20 -40.12 38.96
N THR A 672 33.14 -39.56 37.76
CA THR A 672 34.23 -38.81 37.13
C THR A 672 33.84 -37.36 36.99
N SER A 673 34.77 -36.44 37.27
CA SER A 673 34.56 -35.01 37.04
C SER A 673 35.64 -34.54 36.06
N ASP A 674 35.18 -34.04 34.91
CA ASP A 674 36.04 -33.42 33.90
C ASP A 674 35.60 -31.98 33.68
N THR A 675 36.57 -31.12 33.45
CA THR A 675 36.38 -29.72 33.10
C THR A 675 36.60 -29.55 31.61
N VAL A 676 35.60 -29.00 30.93
CA VAL A 676 35.70 -28.61 29.52
C VAL A 676 35.80 -27.10 29.46
N ALA A 677 36.77 -26.58 28.72
CA ALA A 677 36.87 -25.16 28.39
C ALA A 677 36.85 -24.98 26.88
N ILE A 678 36.02 -24.06 26.40
CA ILE A 678 35.79 -23.79 24.97
C ILE A 678 36.13 -22.33 24.71
N ALA A 679 36.92 -22.09 23.66
CA ALA A 679 37.23 -20.75 23.18
C ALA A 679 36.92 -20.68 21.68
N ALA A 680 36.26 -19.60 21.26
CA ALA A 680 36.04 -19.28 19.86
C ALA A 680 36.63 -17.90 19.56
N GLY A 681 37.22 -17.75 18.38
CA GLY A 681 37.91 -16.52 18.03
C GLY A 681 38.33 -16.46 16.58
N VAL A 682 39.04 -15.39 16.23
CA VAL A 682 39.44 -15.12 14.85
C VAL A 682 40.95 -15.09 14.71
N SER A 683 41.41 -15.58 13.58
CA SER A 683 42.80 -15.46 13.14
C SER A 683 42.86 -14.64 11.86
N ALA A 684 43.88 -13.78 11.77
CA ALA A 684 44.16 -13.03 10.54
C ALA A 684 44.78 -13.90 9.42
N THR A 685 45.05 -15.18 9.70
CA THR A 685 45.65 -16.12 8.74
C THR A 685 44.73 -17.31 8.47
N ALA A 686 45.10 -18.13 7.47
CA ALA A 686 44.43 -19.41 7.17
C ALA A 686 44.63 -20.48 8.27
N SER A 687 45.35 -20.16 9.36
CA SER A 687 45.65 -21.07 10.47
C SER A 687 45.17 -20.49 11.80
N CYS A 688 44.90 -21.33 12.79
CA CYS A 688 44.54 -20.89 14.13
C CYS A 688 45.74 -20.69 15.07
N ALA A 689 46.96 -20.56 14.52
CA ALA A 689 48.13 -20.25 15.32
C ALA A 689 48.00 -18.84 15.93
N GLY A 690 47.92 -18.77 17.27
CA GLY A 690 47.81 -17.50 18.00
C GLY A 690 46.49 -16.75 17.77
N PHE A 691 45.38 -17.45 17.50
CA PHE A 691 44.07 -16.81 17.30
C PHE A 691 43.64 -16.01 18.54
N LEU A 692 42.96 -14.88 18.30
CA LEU A 692 42.43 -14.04 19.37
C LEU A 692 41.07 -14.59 19.81
N ALA A 693 40.98 -15.13 21.03
CA ALA A 693 39.72 -15.60 21.60
C ALA A 693 38.83 -14.41 21.99
N THR A 694 37.86 -14.09 21.13
CA THR A 694 36.86 -13.04 21.31
C THR A 694 35.61 -13.52 22.04
N VAL A 695 35.43 -14.84 22.17
CA VAL A 695 34.64 -15.46 23.24
C VAL A 695 35.65 -15.85 24.33
N PRO A 696 35.97 -14.96 25.29
CA PRO A 696 37.05 -15.22 26.22
C PRO A 696 36.62 -16.20 27.31
N ASN A 697 37.50 -17.18 27.50
CA ASN A 697 37.60 -18.06 28.66
C ASN A 697 38.04 -17.24 29.90
N VAL A 698 37.12 -16.49 30.52
CA VAL A 698 37.35 -15.96 31.88
C VAL A 698 36.43 -16.69 32.85
N GLY A 699 36.82 -17.91 33.22
CA GLY A 699 36.30 -18.60 34.40
C GLY A 699 35.10 -19.52 34.22
N SER A 700 34.61 -19.76 33.00
CA SER A 700 33.57 -20.75 32.77
C SER A 700 34.16 -22.16 32.66
N THR A 701 34.69 -22.66 33.77
CA THR A 701 34.96 -24.08 33.97
C THR A 701 33.60 -24.78 34.03
N TRP A 702 33.19 -25.44 32.95
CA TRP A 702 32.00 -26.30 32.98
C TRP A 702 32.44 -27.68 33.45
N THR A 703 32.12 -27.98 34.71
CA THR A 703 32.33 -29.30 35.29
C THR A 703 31.11 -30.16 35.01
N THR A 704 31.32 -31.27 34.30
CA THR A 704 30.28 -32.29 34.11
C THR A 704 30.67 -33.55 34.89
N THR A 705 29.68 -34.19 35.51
CA THR A 705 29.86 -35.42 36.29
C THR A 705 29.18 -36.58 35.60
N TYR A 706 29.91 -37.65 35.30
CA TYR A 706 29.38 -38.79 34.56
C TYR A 706 28.96 -39.95 35.50
N GLY A 707 27.66 -40.27 35.48
CA GLY A 707 27.07 -41.59 35.81
C GLY A 707 27.13 -42.13 37.25
N ALA A 708 25.95 -42.41 37.82
CA ALA A 708 25.73 -43.51 38.76
C ALA A 708 24.41 -44.22 38.37
N ASN A 709 24.48 -45.51 37.99
CA ASN A 709 23.36 -46.46 37.72
C ASN A 709 22.81 -46.63 36.28
N GLY A 710 23.61 -47.20 35.38
CA GLY A 710 23.14 -48.27 34.46
C GLY A 710 22.23 -47.93 33.27
N VAL A 711 21.64 -46.74 33.16
CA VAL A 711 21.02 -46.25 31.93
C VAL A 711 21.40 -44.77 31.80
N ASN A 712 22.26 -44.51 30.79
CA ASN A 712 22.81 -43.26 30.21
C ASN A 712 21.91 -41.99 30.37
N PRO A 713 22.28 -40.71 30.06
CA PRO A 713 23.46 -40.16 29.33
C PRO A 713 23.81 -38.66 29.65
N THR A 714 24.81 -38.04 29.02
CA THR A 714 24.63 -36.68 28.43
C THR A 714 25.56 -36.56 27.22
N SER A 715 25.30 -37.45 26.27
CA SER A 715 25.72 -37.27 24.89
C SER A 715 24.42 -37.19 24.08
N PRO A 716 24.08 -36.04 23.49
CA PRO A 716 24.83 -34.78 23.52
C PRO A 716 24.66 -33.98 24.83
N PHE A 717 25.69 -33.22 25.20
CA PHE A 717 25.65 -32.16 26.20
C PHE A 717 25.73 -30.80 25.50
N THR A 718 24.82 -29.88 25.83
CA THR A 718 24.72 -28.58 25.18
C THR A 718 25.04 -27.44 26.14
N VAL A 719 25.92 -26.53 25.74
CA VAL A 719 26.29 -25.32 26.50
C VAL A 719 26.08 -24.10 25.62
N SER A 720 25.50 -23.05 26.19
CA SER A 720 25.32 -21.76 25.54
C SER A 720 26.10 -20.65 26.24
N THR A 721 26.65 -19.70 25.49
CA THR A 721 27.33 -18.52 26.06
C THR A 721 26.34 -17.43 26.48
N SER A 722 26.78 -16.43 27.25
CA SER A 722 25.95 -15.25 27.54
C SER A 722 25.67 -14.43 26.28
N ALA A 723 24.56 -13.68 26.27
CA ALA A 723 24.15 -12.82 25.16
C ALA A 723 25.04 -11.57 24.96
N SER A 724 25.98 -11.30 25.88
CA SER A 724 26.78 -10.06 25.96
C SER A 724 28.13 -10.09 25.23
N GLN A 725 28.36 -11.04 24.32
CA GLN A 725 29.64 -11.19 23.60
C GLN A 725 29.75 -10.19 22.43
N LEU A 726 30.94 -9.63 22.21
CA LEU A 726 31.19 -8.72 21.09
C LEU A 726 31.22 -9.44 19.74
N ALA A 727 30.86 -8.72 18.67
CA ALA A 727 30.95 -9.24 17.30
C ALA A 727 32.41 -9.50 16.89
N MET A 728 32.63 -10.57 16.12
CA MET A 728 33.96 -10.98 15.65
C MET A 728 34.15 -10.70 14.17
N VAL A 729 35.16 -9.92 13.81
CA VAL A 729 35.47 -9.61 12.40
C VAL A 729 36.53 -10.55 11.87
N ILE A 730 36.18 -11.32 10.83
CA ILE A 730 37.09 -12.21 10.09
C ILE A 730 37.61 -11.44 8.87
N PRO A 731 38.91 -11.10 8.82
CA PRO A 731 39.48 -10.36 7.70
C PRO A 731 39.58 -11.24 6.43
N PRO A 732 39.78 -10.66 5.24
CA PRO A 732 40.04 -11.42 4.02
C PRO A 732 41.23 -12.37 4.19
N GLY A 733 41.03 -13.67 3.95
CA GLY A 733 42.07 -14.69 4.14
C GLY A 733 42.29 -15.14 5.60
N GLY A 734 41.48 -14.63 6.53
CA GLY A 734 41.43 -15.07 7.92
C GLY A 734 40.60 -16.33 8.14
N SER A 735 40.59 -16.83 9.38
CA SER A 735 39.87 -18.05 9.77
C SER A 735 39.08 -17.86 11.06
N LEU A 736 37.94 -18.54 11.18
CA LEU A 736 37.26 -18.76 12.46
C LEU A 736 37.93 -19.95 13.16
N CYS A 737 38.23 -19.80 14.43
CA CYS A 737 38.97 -20.77 15.22
C CYS A 737 38.14 -21.22 16.41
N ILE A 738 38.05 -22.53 16.61
CA ILE A 738 37.37 -23.14 17.75
C ILE A 738 38.39 -24.01 18.47
N GLN A 739 38.62 -23.73 19.75
CA GLN A 739 39.51 -24.49 20.61
C GLN A 739 38.72 -25.13 21.74
N VAL A 740 38.94 -26.42 21.96
CA VAL A 740 38.36 -27.18 23.07
C VAL A 740 39.51 -27.72 23.91
N THR A 741 39.46 -27.46 25.22
CA THR A 741 40.45 -27.94 26.20
C THR A 741 39.76 -28.87 27.18
N LEU A 742 40.31 -30.09 27.34
CA LEU A 742 39.77 -31.11 28.23
C LEU A 742 40.71 -31.32 29.42
N MET A 743 40.28 -30.92 30.60
CA MET A 743 41.02 -31.10 31.86
C MET A 743 40.35 -32.17 32.72
N HIS A 744 41.14 -33.14 33.16
CA HIS A 744 40.66 -34.24 33.97
C HIS A 744 40.91 -33.99 35.46
N ASN A 745 39.90 -34.17 36.31
CA ASN A 745 40.05 -33.95 37.76
C ASN A 745 40.10 -35.26 38.57
N THR A 746 39.30 -36.31 38.27
CA THR A 746 39.34 -37.64 38.94
C THR A 746 38.57 -38.76 38.20
N GLY A 747 39.05 -40.02 38.22
CA GLY A 747 38.31 -41.24 37.81
C GLY A 747 38.66 -41.83 36.43
N GLY A 748 37.82 -42.73 35.86
CA GLY A 748 38.02 -43.27 34.50
C GLY A 748 37.94 -42.19 33.42
N LYS A 749 38.71 -42.29 32.32
CA LYS A 749 38.87 -41.20 31.33
C LYS A 749 37.78 -41.24 30.24
N PRO A 750 36.75 -40.37 30.24
CA PRO A 750 35.85 -40.23 29.09
C PRO A 750 36.56 -39.57 27.90
N SER A 751 36.07 -39.83 26.70
CA SER A 751 36.56 -39.21 25.45
C SER A 751 35.45 -38.42 24.77
N MET A 752 35.75 -37.18 24.38
CA MET A 752 34.87 -36.35 23.56
C MET A 752 34.88 -36.91 22.14
N VAL A 753 33.70 -37.09 21.56
CA VAL A 753 33.50 -37.67 20.23
C VAL A 753 33.18 -36.59 19.21
N TYR A 754 33.82 -36.66 18.05
CA TYR A 754 33.60 -35.77 16.93
C TYR A 754 33.69 -36.53 15.59
N ASP A 755 33.13 -35.97 14.51
CA ASP A 755 33.16 -36.54 13.15
C ASP A 755 32.54 -37.95 13.02
N GLY A 756 31.49 -38.24 13.81
CA GLY A 756 30.70 -39.47 13.73
C GLY A 756 29.39 -39.30 12.94
N THR A 757 28.59 -40.36 12.82
CA THR A 757 27.24 -40.24 12.21
C THR A 757 26.31 -39.34 13.05
N ALA A 758 25.38 -38.66 12.37
CA ALA A 758 24.37 -37.79 12.98
C ALA A 758 23.71 -38.44 14.22
N GLY A 759 23.76 -37.76 15.36
CA GLY A 759 23.11 -38.20 16.60
C GLY A 759 23.83 -39.31 17.38
N VAL A 760 24.95 -39.84 16.88
CA VAL A 760 25.70 -40.95 17.51
C VAL A 760 27.16 -40.57 17.82
N GLY A 761 27.66 -39.42 17.34
CA GLY A 761 29.03 -38.98 17.66
C GLY A 761 29.49 -37.69 17.00
N ASP A 762 28.57 -36.79 16.63
CA ASP A 762 28.92 -35.60 15.86
C ASP A 762 28.77 -34.32 16.69
N THR A 763 29.90 -33.74 17.10
CA THR A 763 29.93 -32.50 17.87
C THR A 763 29.76 -31.30 16.94
N ASN A 764 28.88 -30.38 17.31
CA ASN A 764 28.65 -29.17 16.54
C ASN A 764 28.63 -27.89 17.38
N VAL A 765 28.77 -26.77 16.68
CA VAL A 765 28.73 -25.40 17.21
C VAL A 765 27.80 -24.57 16.35
N VAL A 766 26.85 -23.86 16.97
CA VAL A 766 25.93 -22.95 16.29
C VAL A 766 26.32 -21.52 16.65
N PRO A 767 26.82 -20.71 15.69
CA PRO A 767 27.11 -19.30 15.91
C PRO A 767 25.83 -18.45 15.92
N PRO A 768 25.88 -17.24 16.53
CA PRO A 768 24.78 -16.28 16.47
C PRO A 768 24.51 -15.82 15.03
N SER A 769 23.24 -15.57 14.70
CA SER A 769 22.79 -15.35 13.33
C SER A 769 23.06 -13.93 12.81
N ILE A 770 23.74 -13.87 11.65
CA ILE A 770 23.79 -12.81 10.60
C ILE A 770 25.08 -11.95 10.54
N VAL A 771 25.62 -11.84 9.31
CA VAL A 771 26.71 -10.96 8.85
C VAL A 771 26.12 -9.87 7.93
N VAL A 772 26.61 -8.63 8.03
CA VAL A 772 26.37 -7.55 7.06
C VAL A 772 27.67 -7.23 6.29
N PRO A 773 27.67 -7.17 4.95
CA PRO A 773 28.83 -6.70 4.19
C PRO A 773 29.01 -5.18 4.27
N GLU A 774 30.25 -4.74 4.51
CA GLU A 774 30.67 -3.33 4.64
C GLU A 774 30.43 -2.47 3.39
N SER A 775 30.13 -3.08 2.22
CA SER A 775 29.91 -2.39 0.95
C SER A 775 28.64 -1.53 0.90
N LEU A 776 27.74 -1.63 1.89
CA LEU A 776 26.49 -0.88 1.94
C LEU A 776 26.58 0.47 2.68
N LEU A 777 27.68 0.75 3.40
CA LEU A 777 27.90 2.02 4.11
C LEU A 777 28.02 3.23 3.14
N GLY A 778 28.40 3.00 1.89
CA GLY A 778 28.59 4.05 0.88
C GLY A 778 27.31 4.72 0.37
N LEU A 779 26.13 4.11 0.54
CA LEU A 779 24.87 4.65 0.01
C LEU A 779 24.13 5.58 1.00
N VAL A 780 24.55 5.62 2.26
CA VAL A 780 23.99 6.50 3.30
C VAL A 780 24.18 7.98 2.97
N GLY A 781 25.24 8.31 2.21
CA GLY A 781 25.54 9.68 1.79
C GLY A 781 24.48 10.33 0.88
N LEU A 782 23.70 9.55 0.14
CA LEU A 782 22.68 10.10 -0.78
C LEU A 782 21.44 10.65 -0.06
N VAL A 783 21.11 10.12 1.12
CA VAL A 783 19.93 10.54 1.89
C VAL A 783 20.14 11.91 2.57
N VAL A 784 21.41 12.26 2.86
CA VAL A 784 21.79 13.54 3.51
C VAL A 784 21.94 14.69 2.51
N VAL A 785 22.22 14.39 1.23
CA VAL A 785 22.49 15.40 0.19
C VAL A 785 21.19 15.99 -0.39
N VAL A 786 20.09 15.22 -0.40
CA VAL A 786 18.80 15.66 -0.96
C VAL A 786 18.18 16.85 -0.19
N PRO A 787 18.14 16.87 1.16
CA PRO A 787 17.63 18.03 1.91
C PRO A 787 18.45 19.32 1.70
N LEU A 788 19.77 19.21 1.51
CA LEU A 788 20.66 20.36 1.30
C LEU A 788 20.51 20.97 -0.11
N LEU A 789 20.25 20.16 -1.13
CA LEU A 789 19.91 20.61 -2.48
C LEU A 789 18.52 21.26 -2.56
N VAL A 790 17.55 20.73 -1.82
CA VAL A 790 16.19 21.30 -1.73
C VAL A 790 16.21 22.70 -1.11
N ARG A 791 17.09 22.97 -0.13
CA ARG A 791 17.25 24.32 0.45
C ARG A 791 17.78 25.35 -0.55
N ARG A 792 18.55 24.94 -1.56
CA ARG A 792 19.03 25.84 -2.65
C ARG A 792 17.99 26.08 -3.73
N LEU A 793 17.14 25.10 -4.03
CA LEU A 793 16.09 25.20 -5.07
C LEU A 793 14.84 25.99 -4.65
N VAL A 794 14.64 26.22 -3.34
CA VAL A 794 13.47 26.95 -2.80
C VAL A 794 13.75 28.45 -2.56
N ARG A 795 14.95 28.96 -2.91
CA ARG A 795 15.18 30.42 -2.87
C ARG A 795 14.37 31.12 -3.96
N ARG A 796 13.49 32.03 -3.52
CA ARG A 796 12.73 32.94 -4.38
C ARG A 796 13.70 33.78 -5.24
N PRO A 797 13.47 33.96 -6.56
CA PRO A 797 13.95 35.17 -7.21
C PRO A 797 13.19 36.35 -6.57
N ARG A 798 13.94 37.38 -6.18
CA ARG A 798 13.39 38.64 -5.68
C ARG A 798 12.56 39.34 -6.76
#